data_AF-A0A3N0AZ30-F1
#
_entry.id   AF-A0A3N0AZ30-F1
#
_cell.length_a   1.000
_cell.length_b   1.000
_cell.length_c   1.000
_cell.angle_alpha   90.00
_cell.angle_beta   90.00
_cell.angle_gamma   90.00
#
_symmetry.space_group_name_H-M   'P 1'
#
loop_
_entity.id
_entity.type
_entity.pdbx_description
1 polymer ?
#
loop_
_entity_poly.entity_id
_entity_poly.type
_entity_poly.pdbx_seq_one_letter_code
_entity_poly.pdbx_strand_id
1 'polypeptide(L)'
;MSKVTDLYGSMVFNEHVMRERLPKTTYKQLMKTIKEGAPLNEDVANVVAHAMKEWAIEKGATHYTHWFQPLTGITSEKHDSFIDPTDDGCAIMTFSGKELIQGEPDASSFPSGGLRATFEARGYTAWDPTSYAFIKDEVLCIPTAFCSYTGEALDKKTPLLRSMKAIETQGRRVLDLFGDDSSDRVTTTLGAEQEYFLISEKDYEKRLDIMLTGRTLFGYPPVKGQELEEHYFGAIRPTVNEFMKELDDELWALGISAKTKHNEVAPAQHELAPIFAETNRAVDENLLTMEKMKLLASHYGLVCLQHEKPFESINGSGKHNNWSISAGGRNLLDPGENPMENLRFLVFLTGVIEAVDEYQELLRMSAASAGNDHRLGANEAPPAIVSMFLGDELGAIVEALIDDHDYTSAERVSMDLGVDVLPNFIKDNTDRNRTSPFAFTGNKFEFRMPGSAQNLSDVNMVLNTAMAKSLKEFADQMEGKTGEEFEAAAIDYIKRTLRDHERIIFNGDGYSEEWEKEAERRGLANHRTTADALPCLVDQKSIDLFAEFGVLTEDEVRSRYEVKLEKYNKIMNIEIRAMKRLVRRDYLPAINRYAAKLANGITSIKNVLPEGDTSFMKDKLEKLVAGAAEINRQLEKLHELHYASLEVADQQKRADMNAREIIPVMDALRAAVDAMEIIVEREAWPVPTYNEILFYA
;
A
#
# COMPACT_ATOMS: atom_id res chain seq x y z
N MET A 1 17.74 -19.68 -22.91
CA MET A 1 16.93 -18.51 -22.51
C MET A 1 15.69 -18.52 -23.37
N SER A 2 14.52 -18.73 -22.78
CA SER A 2 13.27 -18.33 -23.42
C SER A 2 13.37 -16.84 -23.73
N LYS A 3 12.84 -16.40 -24.88
CA LYS A 3 12.73 -14.96 -25.09
C LYS A 3 11.71 -14.44 -24.08
N VAL A 4 11.95 -13.27 -23.47
CA VAL A 4 10.97 -12.64 -22.55
C VAL A 4 9.58 -12.56 -23.18
N THR A 5 9.52 -12.37 -24.49
CA THR A 5 8.27 -12.40 -25.28
C THR A 5 7.50 -13.72 -25.22
N ASP A 6 8.19 -14.85 -25.08
CA ASP A 6 7.58 -16.18 -24.99
C ASP A 6 7.16 -16.51 -23.55
N LEU A 7 7.87 -15.92 -22.57
CA LEU A 7 7.59 -16.07 -21.15
C LEU A 7 6.40 -15.20 -20.71
N TYR A 8 6.29 -13.99 -21.26
CA TYR A 8 5.33 -12.99 -20.80
C TYR A 8 3.87 -13.48 -20.88
N GLY A 9 3.18 -13.53 -19.74
CA GLY A 9 1.80 -13.99 -19.63
C GLY A 9 1.61 -15.47 -19.93
N SER A 10 2.69 -16.27 -19.97
CA SER A 10 2.62 -17.70 -20.30
C SER A 10 1.90 -18.55 -19.24
N MET A 11 1.72 -18.03 -18.02
CA MET A 11 0.95 -18.63 -16.93
C MET A 11 -0.39 -17.92 -16.69
N VAL A 12 -0.89 -17.17 -17.66
CA VAL A 12 -2.17 -16.44 -17.57
C VAL A 12 -3.13 -16.91 -18.66
N PHE A 13 -4.38 -17.19 -18.29
CA PHE A 13 -5.46 -17.49 -19.23
C PHE A 13 -6.01 -16.20 -19.85
N ASN A 14 -5.15 -15.47 -20.56
CA ASN A 14 -5.40 -14.13 -21.11
C ASN A 14 -6.23 -14.18 -22.42
N GLU A 15 -6.55 -13.02 -23.02
CA GLU A 15 -7.34 -12.95 -24.26
C GLU A 15 -6.77 -13.78 -25.42
N HIS A 16 -5.44 -13.92 -25.50
CA HIS A 16 -4.80 -14.70 -26.55
C HIS A 16 -5.09 -16.19 -26.37
N VAL A 17 -4.84 -16.72 -25.16
CA VAL A 17 -5.14 -18.11 -24.81
C VAL A 17 -6.64 -18.39 -24.94
N MET A 18 -7.50 -17.47 -24.46
CA MET A 18 -8.94 -17.57 -24.61
C MET A 18 -9.36 -17.66 -26.08
N ARG A 19 -8.75 -16.86 -26.98
CA ARG A 19 -9.06 -16.87 -28.41
C ARG A 19 -8.65 -18.17 -29.10
N GLU A 20 -7.54 -18.77 -28.68
CA GLU A 20 -7.05 -20.04 -29.22
C GLU A 20 -7.91 -21.22 -28.76
N ARG A 21 -8.39 -21.20 -27.52
CA ARG A 21 -9.04 -22.36 -26.89
C ARG A 21 -10.56 -22.32 -26.89
N LEU A 22 -11.17 -21.13 -26.87
CA LEU A 22 -12.62 -21.01 -26.81
C LEU A 22 -13.26 -21.00 -28.20
N PRO A 23 -14.45 -21.61 -28.37
CA PRO A 23 -15.25 -21.41 -29.56
C PRO A 23 -15.50 -19.92 -29.84
N LYS A 24 -15.53 -19.53 -31.11
CA LYS A 24 -15.65 -18.12 -31.55
C LYS A 24 -16.84 -17.38 -30.91
N THR A 25 -17.97 -18.07 -30.73
CA THR A 25 -19.19 -17.50 -30.10
C THR A 25 -18.98 -17.27 -28.61
N THR A 26 -18.46 -18.27 -27.89
CA THR A 26 -18.12 -18.20 -26.46
C THR A 26 -17.09 -17.12 -26.18
N TYR A 27 -16.02 -17.03 -26.98
CA TYR A 27 -15.00 -15.97 -26.86
C TYR A 27 -15.63 -14.58 -26.99
N LYS A 28 -16.46 -14.35 -28.02
CA LYS A 28 -17.13 -13.05 -28.21
C LYS A 28 -18.05 -12.69 -27.05
N GLN A 29 -18.81 -13.66 -26.52
CA GLN A 29 -19.70 -13.43 -25.38
C GLN A 29 -18.91 -13.12 -24.11
N LEU A 30 -17.84 -13.87 -23.83
CA LEU A 30 -16.96 -13.60 -22.69
C LEU A 30 -16.28 -12.22 -22.80
N MET A 31 -15.79 -11.84 -23.99
CA MET A 31 -15.23 -10.51 -24.21
C MET A 31 -16.26 -9.40 -24.00
N LYS A 32 -17.54 -9.66 -24.30
CA LYS A 32 -18.63 -8.72 -23.99
C LYS A 32 -18.77 -8.53 -22.47
N THR A 33 -18.69 -9.60 -21.69
CA THR A 33 -18.69 -9.52 -20.22
C THR A 33 -17.49 -8.73 -19.70
N ILE A 34 -16.28 -9.03 -20.18
CA ILE A 34 -15.04 -8.40 -19.71
C ILE A 34 -14.95 -6.93 -20.12
N LYS A 35 -15.22 -6.64 -21.40
CA LYS A 35 -15.02 -5.29 -21.99
C LYS A 35 -16.22 -4.38 -21.83
N GLU A 36 -17.44 -4.91 -21.87
CA GLU A 36 -18.68 -4.11 -21.82
C GLU A 36 -19.46 -4.26 -20.50
N GLY A 37 -19.03 -5.14 -19.59
CA GLY A 37 -19.71 -5.37 -18.31
C GLY A 37 -21.03 -6.13 -18.43
N ALA A 38 -21.24 -6.88 -19.52
CA ALA A 38 -22.46 -7.68 -19.71
C ALA A 38 -22.51 -8.89 -18.76
N PRO A 39 -23.69 -9.31 -18.26
CA PRO A 39 -23.80 -10.50 -17.40
C PRO A 39 -23.24 -11.77 -18.04
N LEU A 40 -22.58 -12.62 -17.24
CA LEU A 40 -22.04 -13.90 -17.70
C LEU A 40 -23.17 -14.91 -17.93
N ASN A 41 -23.15 -15.60 -19.08
CA ASN A 41 -24.07 -16.68 -19.39
C ASN A 41 -23.54 -18.02 -18.81
N GLU A 42 -24.39 -18.80 -18.13
CA GLU A 42 -24.02 -20.08 -17.54
C GLU A 42 -23.49 -21.11 -18.57
N ASP A 43 -24.04 -21.13 -19.78
CA ASP A 43 -23.56 -21.99 -20.86
C ASP A 43 -22.14 -21.60 -21.30
N VAL A 44 -21.83 -20.30 -21.28
CA VAL A 44 -20.48 -19.79 -21.54
C VAL A 44 -19.53 -20.24 -20.44
N ALA A 45 -19.97 -20.19 -19.18
CA ALA A 45 -19.13 -20.58 -18.04
C ALA A 45 -18.70 -22.05 -18.09
N ASN A 46 -19.59 -22.99 -18.46
CA ASN A 46 -19.23 -24.40 -18.59
C ASN A 46 -18.15 -24.64 -19.65
N VAL A 47 -18.26 -23.96 -20.81
CA VAL A 47 -17.26 -24.07 -21.88
C VAL A 47 -15.92 -23.45 -21.45
N VAL A 48 -15.98 -22.31 -20.76
CA VAL A 48 -14.78 -21.64 -20.23
C VAL A 48 -14.09 -22.48 -19.16
N ALA A 49 -14.84 -23.05 -18.21
CA ALA A 49 -14.30 -23.91 -17.16
C ALA A 49 -13.56 -25.11 -17.75
N HIS A 50 -14.17 -25.80 -18.72
CA HIS A 50 -13.51 -26.91 -19.40
C HIS A 50 -12.21 -26.47 -20.09
N ALA A 51 -12.24 -25.38 -20.87
CA ALA A 51 -11.05 -24.89 -21.58
C ALA A 51 -9.94 -24.41 -20.62
N MET A 52 -10.31 -23.79 -19.51
CA MET A 52 -9.39 -23.31 -18.48
C MET A 52 -8.74 -24.48 -17.74
N LYS A 53 -9.51 -25.53 -17.42
CA LYS A 53 -9.01 -26.77 -16.81
C LYS A 53 -8.00 -27.48 -17.71
N GLU A 54 -8.34 -27.72 -18.98
CA GLU A 54 -7.43 -28.39 -19.92
C GLU A 54 -6.13 -27.59 -20.09
N TRP A 55 -6.24 -26.26 -20.24
CA TRP A 55 -5.06 -25.38 -20.28
C TRP A 55 -4.22 -25.48 -19.00
N ALA A 56 -4.86 -25.53 -17.83
CA ALA A 56 -4.17 -25.61 -16.56
C ALA A 56 -3.45 -26.94 -16.38
N ILE A 57 -4.10 -28.06 -16.71
CA ILE A 57 -3.50 -29.40 -16.66
C ILE A 57 -2.30 -29.51 -17.61
N GLU A 58 -2.40 -28.96 -18.83
CA GLU A 58 -1.27 -28.92 -19.77
C GLU A 58 -0.05 -28.14 -19.22
N LYS A 59 -0.30 -27.18 -18.33
CA LYS A 59 0.72 -26.41 -17.61
C LYS A 59 1.18 -27.07 -16.30
N GLY A 60 0.68 -28.27 -16.00
CA GLY A 60 1.05 -29.05 -14.82
C GLY A 60 0.14 -28.84 -13.61
N ALA A 61 -0.94 -28.06 -13.73
CA ALA A 61 -1.81 -27.80 -12.59
C ALA A 61 -2.60 -29.06 -12.18
N THR A 62 -2.62 -29.33 -10.88
CA THR A 62 -3.33 -30.47 -10.28
C THR A 62 -4.54 -30.05 -9.45
N HIS A 63 -4.57 -28.78 -9.04
CA HIS A 63 -5.59 -28.18 -8.22
C HIS A 63 -6.10 -26.88 -8.84
N TYR A 64 -7.25 -26.41 -8.37
CA TYR A 64 -7.73 -25.06 -8.58
C TYR A 64 -8.05 -24.40 -7.24
N THR A 65 -8.16 -23.07 -7.26
CA THR A 65 -8.56 -22.30 -6.10
C THR A 65 -9.32 -21.05 -6.51
N HIS A 66 -10.30 -20.67 -5.69
CA HIS A 66 -10.82 -19.31 -5.70
C HIS A 66 -9.86 -18.43 -4.91
N TRP A 67 -9.18 -17.55 -5.63
CA TRP A 67 -8.20 -16.62 -5.08
C TRP A 67 -8.90 -15.29 -4.78
N PHE A 68 -8.90 -14.87 -3.52
CA PHE A 68 -9.62 -13.67 -3.07
C PHE A 68 -8.83 -12.90 -2.01
N GLN A 69 -9.33 -11.71 -1.68
CA GLN A 69 -8.66 -10.74 -0.80
C GLN A 69 -9.57 -10.38 0.38
N PRO A 70 -9.61 -11.18 1.45
CA PRO A 70 -10.43 -10.90 2.63
C PRO A 70 -9.98 -9.63 3.35
N LEU A 71 -10.77 -9.19 4.35
CA LEU A 71 -10.48 -7.98 5.14
C LEU A 71 -9.16 -8.03 5.94
N THR A 72 -8.45 -9.16 5.96
CA THR A 72 -7.08 -9.24 6.50
C THR A 72 -6.10 -8.36 5.71
N GLY A 73 -6.37 -8.14 4.41
CA GLY A 73 -5.56 -7.33 3.50
C GLY A 73 -4.48 -8.10 2.76
N ILE A 74 -4.42 -9.42 2.91
CA ILE A 74 -3.59 -10.33 2.11
C ILE A 74 -4.48 -11.25 1.29
N THR A 75 -3.89 -11.99 0.35
CA THR A 75 -4.60 -12.97 -0.48
C THR A 75 -4.89 -14.24 0.31
N SER A 76 -5.90 -14.99 -0.10
CA SER A 76 -6.27 -16.27 0.49
C SER A 76 -6.71 -17.25 -0.58
N GLU A 77 -6.40 -18.52 -0.33
CA GLU A 77 -6.63 -19.63 -1.26
C GLU A 77 -6.98 -20.89 -0.47
N LYS A 78 -7.85 -21.70 -1.07
CA LYS A 78 -8.15 -23.08 -0.67
C LYS A 78 -7.99 -23.96 -1.91
N HIS A 79 -7.09 -24.94 -1.85
CA HIS A 79 -6.78 -25.77 -3.01
C HIS A 79 -7.73 -26.98 -3.06
N ASP A 80 -8.52 -27.05 -4.12
CA ASP A 80 -9.38 -28.18 -4.43
C ASP A 80 -8.79 -28.93 -5.63
N SER A 81 -8.69 -30.26 -5.54
CA SER A 81 -8.16 -31.07 -6.64
C SER A 81 -9.18 -31.17 -7.77
N PHE A 82 -8.71 -31.23 -9.02
CA PHE A 82 -9.59 -31.57 -10.15
C PHE A 82 -10.06 -33.03 -10.13
N ILE A 83 -9.47 -33.89 -9.27
CA ILE A 83 -9.77 -35.33 -9.23
C ILE A 83 -11.22 -35.58 -8.82
N ASP A 84 -11.91 -36.35 -9.65
CA ASP A 84 -13.21 -36.95 -9.35
C ASP A 84 -13.11 -38.48 -9.54
N PRO A 85 -13.14 -39.28 -8.46
CA PRO A 85 -13.04 -40.74 -8.53
C PRO A 85 -14.22 -41.37 -9.26
N THR A 86 -13.96 -42.41 -10.05
CA THR A 86 -14.98 -43.18 -10.76
C THR A 86 -15.19 -44.57 -10.15
N ASP A 87 -16.39 -45.14 -10.33
CA ASP A 87 -16.81 -46.43 -9.72
C ASP A 87 -15.93 -47.63 -10.12
N ASP A 88 -15.15 -47.51 -11.21
CA ASP A 88 -14.22 -48.53 -11.70
C ASP A 88 -12.84 -48.49 -11.02
N GLY A 89 -12.63 -47.58 -10.06
CA GLY A 89 -11.36 -47.40 -9.35
C GLY A 89 -10.35 -46.52 -10.10
N CYS A 90 -10.76 -45.90 -11.22
CA CYS A 90 -10.00 -44.84 -11.88
C CYS A 90 -10.39 -43.45 -11.33
N ALA A 91 -9.76 -42.41 -11.84
CA ALA A 91 -10.14 -41.02 -11.58
C ALA A 91 -10.13 -40.22 -12.88
N ILE A 92 -11.04 -39.27 -12.98
CA ILE A 92 -11.06 -38.27 -14.05
C ILE A 92 -10.77 -36.88 -13.47
N MET A 93 -10.35 -35.95 -14.32
CA MET A 93 -10.17 -34.55 -13.91
C MET A 93 -11.35 -33.71 -14.40
N THR A 94 -12.13 -33.18 -13.46
CA THR A 94 -13.34 -32.39 -13.72
C THR A 94 -13.21 -30.98 -13.17
N PHE A 95 -13.85 -30.04 -13.86
CA PHE A 95 -14.02 -28.67 -13.41
C PHE A 95 -15.22 -28.08 -14.16
N SER A 96 -16.28 -27.81 -13.42
CA SER A 96 -17.58 -27.39 -13.96
C SER A 96 -17.71 -25.87 -14.02
N GLY A 97 -18.62 -25.36 -14.85
CA GLY A 97 -18.96 -23.94 -14.87
C GLY A 97 -19.52 -23.44 -13.53
N LYS A 98 -20.16 -24.33 -12.76
CA LYS A 98 -20.66 -24.03 -11.42
C LYS A 98 -19.51 -23.75 -10.45
N GLU A 99 -18.50 -24.61 -10.44
CA GLU A 99 -17.29 -24.43 -9.63
C GLU A 99 -16.46 -23.23 -10.11
N LEU A 100 -16.48 -22.90 -11.41
CA LEU A 100 -15.85 -21.68 -11.90
C LEU A 100 -16.56 -20.42 -11.37
N ILE A 101 -17.89 -20.35 -11.50
CA ILE A 101 -18.66 -19.16 -11.13
C ILE A 101 -18.63 -18.93 -9.61
N GLN A 102 -18.76 -20.01 -8.83
CA GLN A 102 -19.00 -19.91 -7.40
C GLN A 102 -18.20 -20.94 -6.60
N GLY A 103 -17.52 -20.46 -5.56
CA GLY A 103 -16.94 -21.29 -4.52
C GLY A 103 -17.59 -21.09 -3.15
N GLU A 104 -17.32 -22.02 -2.23
CA GLU A 104 -17.76 -21.97 -0.84
C GLU A 104 -16.54 -22.18 0.08
N PRO A 105 -15.80 -21.12 0.45
CA PRO A 105 -14.75 -21.24 1.47
C PRO A 105 -15.36 -21.32 2.88
N ASP A 106 -14.68 -22.02 3.80
CA ASP A 106 -14.95 -21.86 5.24
C ASP A 106 -14.49 -20.46 5.64
N ALA A 107 -15.46 -19.62 5.93
CA ALA A 107 -15.28 -18.22 6.17
C ALA A 107 -15.20 -17.89 7.68
N SER A 108 -15.29 -18.88 8.57
CA SER A 108 -15.38 -18.68 10.03
C SER A 108 -14.17 -17.97 10.64
N SER A 109 -13.00 -18.08 10.02
CA SER A 109 -11.74 -17.52 10.55
C SER A 109 -11.38 -16.14 9.98
N PHE A 110 -12.13 -15.63 9.01
CA PHE A 110 -11.87 -14.31 8.43
C PHE A 110 -12.54 -13.20 9.26
N PRO A 111 -11.87 -12.04 9.42
CA PRO A 111 -12.48 -10.89 10.11
C PRO A 111 -13.78 -10.46 9.42
N SER A 112 -14.84 -10.28 10.21
CA SER A 112 -16.18 -9.91 9.72
C SER A 112 -16.73 -8.63 10.37
N GLY A 113 -16.03 -8.06 11.36
CA GLY A 113 -16.46 -6.83 12.04
C GLY A 113 -17.86 -6.92 12.65
N GLY A 114 -18.28 -8.11 13.07
CA GLY A 114 -19.61 -8.34 13.66
C GLY A 114 -20.74 -8.61 12.66
N LEU A 115 -20.48 -8.57 11.34
CA LEU A 115 -21.48 -8.93 10.31
C LEU A 115 -21.87 -10.41 10.32
N ARG A 116 -21.11 -11.24 11.04
CA ARG A 116 -21.35 -12.67 11.15
C ARG A 116 -21.22 -13.12 12.59
N ALA A 117 -22.09 -14.03 13.00
CA ALA A 117 -21.96 -14.68 14.29
C ALA A 117 -20.77 -15.67 14.26
N THR A 118 -20.10 -15.86 15.40
CA THR A 118 -18.89 -16.70 15.50
C THR A 118 -19.13 -18.19 15.19
N PHE A 119 -20.38 -18.64 15.13
CA PHE A 119 -20.75 -20.02 14.77
C PHE A 119 -21.14 -20.18 13.29
N GLU A 120 -21.28 -19.09 12.54
CA GLU A 120 -21.63 -19.13 11.13
C GLU A 120 -20.36 -19.29 10.31
N ALA A 121 -20.23 -20.36 9.52
CA ALA A 121 -19.01 -20.66 8.76
C ALA A 121 -19.13 -20.37 7.25
N ARG A 122 -20.34 -20.22 6.72
CA ARG A 122 -20.57 -20.13 5.27
C ARG A 122 -20.28 -18.72 4.74
N GLY A 123 -19.50 -18.65 3.66
CA GLY A 123 -19.34 -17.50 2.78
C GLY A 123 -19.28 -17.96 1.33
N TYR A 124 -19.38 -17.03 0.40
CA TYR A 124 -19.39 -17.34 -1.03
C TYR A 124 -18.30 -16.56 -1.76
N THR A 125 -17.63 -17.22 -2.69
CA THR A 125 -16.79 -16.56 -3.68
C THR A 125 -17.49 -16.51 -5.03
N ALA A 126 -17.35 -15.41 -5.75
CA ALA A 126 -17.87 -15.24 -7.11
C ALA A 126 -16.74 -14.85 -8.05
N TRP A 127 -16.64 -15.53 -9.20
CA TRP A 127 -15.60 -15.25 -10.18
C TRP A 127 -15.69 -13.82 -10.72
N ASP A 128 -14.55 -13.12 -10.68
CA ASP A 128 -14.33 -11.85 -11.36
C ASP A 128 -13.67 -12.12 -12.73
N PRO A 129 -14.42 -12.07 -13.84
CA PRO A 129 -13.86 -12.30 -15.17
C PRO A 129 -13.00 -11.13 -15.67
N THR A 130 -13.03 -9.97 -15.01
CA THR A 130 -12.25 -8.78 -15.43
C THR A 130 -10.78 -8.89 -15.04
N SER A 131 -10.45 -9.79 -14.10
CA SER A 131 -9.09 -10.22 -13.80
C SER A 131 -8.86 -11.64 -14.32
N TYR A 132 -7.75 -11.86 -15.04
CA TYR A 132 -7.50 -13.14 -15.69
C TYR A 132 -7.12 -14.22 -14.68
N ALA A 133 -7.67 -15.42 -14.88
CA ALA A 133 -7.17 -16.60 -14.17
C ALA A 133 -5.71 -16.87 -14.53
N PHE A 134 -4.94 -17.34 -13.55
CA PHE A 134 -3.51 -17.59 -13.69
C PHE A 134 -3.11 -18.89 -13.01
N ILE A 135 -1.92 -19.38 -13.29
CA ILE A 135 -1.36 -20.56 -12.63
C ILE A 135 -0.20 -20.12 -11.76
N LYS A 136 -0.25 -20.52 -10.50
CA LYS A 136 0.81 -20.29 -9.52
C LYS A 136 1.01 -21.60 -8.76
N ASP A 137 2.25 -22.06 -8.67
CA ASP A 137 2.65 -23.23 -7.88
C ASP A 137 1.81 -24.50 -8.19
N GLU A 138 1.60 -24.79 -9.49
CA GLU A 138 0.79 -25.92 -9.98
C GLU A 138 -0.70 -25.87 -9.60
N VAL A 139 -1.22 -24.67 -9.29
CA VAL A 139 -2.63 -24.42 -8.97
C VAL A 139 -3.24 -23.39 -9.91
N LEU A 140 -4.40 -23.71 -10.49
CA LEU A 140 -5.22 -22.75 -11.22
C LEU A 140 -5.88 -21.78 -10.25
N CYS A 141 -5.44 -20.52 -10.24
CA CYS A 141 -5.99 -19.46 -9.40
C CYS A 141 -7.04 -18.66 -10.17
N ILE A 142 -8.24 -18.59 -9.59
CA ILE A 142 -9.41 -17.90 -10.17
C ILE A 142 -9.68 -16.66 -9.32
N PRO A 143 -9.42 -15.44 -9.82
CA PRO A 143 -9.70 -14.21 -9.10
C PRO A 143 -11.18 -14.08 -8.76
N THR A 144 -11.50 -13.88 -7.48
CA THR A 144 -12.88 -13.87 -7.00
C THR A 144 -13.17 -12.74 -6.02
N ALA A 145 -14.41 -12.28 -6.05
CA ALA A 145 -15.01 -11.49 -4.98
C ALA A 145 -15.49 -12.41 -3.86
N PHE A 146 -15.48 -11.95 -2.61
CA PHE A 146 -15.87 -12.75 -1.44
C PHE A 146 -16.89 -12.01 -0.56
N CYS A 147 -18.01 -12.69 -0.28
CA CYS A 147 -19.13 -12.14 0.48
C CYS A 147 -19.63 -13.11 1.57
N SER A 148 -20.38 -12.55 2.52
CA SER A 148 -21.07 -13.30 3.56
C SER A 148 -22.20 -14.18 2.99
N TYR A 149 -22.82 -14.98 3.84
CA TYR A 149 -24.04 -15.71 3.49
C TYR A 149 -25.22 -14.79 3.13
N THR A 150 -25.30 -13.62 3.75
CA THR A 150 -26.36 -12.61 3.57
C THR A 150 -26.06 -11.59 2.46
N GLY A 151 -24.86 -11.62 1.88
CA GLY A 151 -24.47 -10.86 0.70
C GLY A 151 -23.59 -9.62 0.96
N GLU A 152 -23.27 -9.31 2.21
CA GLU A 152 -22.33 -8.24 2.55
C GLU A 152 -20.90 -8.57 2.09
N ALA A 153 -20.18 -7.57 1.60
CA ALA A 153 -18.81 -7.70 1.11
C ALA A 153 -17.82 -7.91 2.27
N LEU A 154 -17.23 -9.11 2.33
CA LEU A 154 -16.20 -9.49 3.31
C LEU A 154 -14.78 -9.45 2.74
N ASP A 155 -14.61 -8.73 1.64
CA ASP A 155 -13.37 -8.63 0.89
C ASP A 155 -13.01 -7.17 0.58
N LYS A 156 -11.85 -6.99 -0.05
CA LYS A 156 -11.41 -5.68 -0.54
C LYS A 156 -11.74 -5.43 -2.01
N LYS A 157 -11.98 -6.50 -2.78
CA LYS A 157 -12.25 -6.42 -4.22
C LYS A 157 -13.67 -5.95 -4.54
N THR A 158 -14.70 -6.44 -3.85
CA THR A 158 -16.09 -6.05 -4.15
C THR A 158 -16.32 -4.54 -4.05
N PRO A 159 -15.90 -3.85 -2.97
CA PRO A 159 -16.08 -2.39 -2.88
C PRO A 159 -15.26 -1.62 -3.93
N LEU A 160 -14.06 -2.11 -4.27
CA LEU A 160 -13.26 -1.52 -5.35
C LEU A 160 -13.99 -1.61 -6.70
N LEU A 161 -14.54 -2.78 -7.05
CA LEU A 161 -15.30 -2.95 -8.29
C LEU A 161 -16.55 -2.04 -8.33
N ARG A 162 -17.26 -1.91 -7.19
CA ARG A 162 -18.40 -1.00 -7.06
C ARG A 162 -17.97 0.47 -7.25
N SER A 163 -16.85 0.90 -6.67
CA SER A 163 -16.36 2.28 -6.82
C SER A 163 -15.89 2.58 -8.26
N MET A 164 -15.29 1.59 -8.93
CA MET A 164 -14.96 1.70 -10.35
C MET A 164 -16.21 1.84 -11.22
N LYS A 165 -17.30 1.12 -10.90
CA LYS A 165 -18.58 1.30 -11.60
C LYS A 165 -19.20 2.68 -11.35
N ALA A 166 -19.03 3.24 -10.16
CA ALA A 166 -19.48 4.59 -9.83
C ALA A 166 -18.76 5.64 -10.70
N ILE A 167 -17.42 5.58 -10.76
CA ILE A 167 -16.65 6.44 -11.68
C ILE A 167 -17.05 6.22 -13.13
N GLU A 168 -17.19 4.97 -13.57
CA GLU A 168 -17.55 4.67 -14.95
C GLU A 168 -18.84 5.39 -15.35
N THR A 169 -19.85 5.32 -14.47
CA THR A 169 -21.17 5.90 -14.70
C THR A 169 -21.10 7.43 -14.74
N GLN A 170 -20.47 8.06 -13.73
CA GLN A 170 -20.43 9.52 -13.65
C GLN A 170 -19.47 10.13 -14.68
N GLY A 171 -18.31 9.49 -14.90
CA GLY A 171 -17.37 9.88 -15.95
C GLY A 171 -18.00 9.80 -17.34
N ARG A 172 -18.83 8.78 -17.63
CA ARG A 172 -19.57 8.74 -18.89
C ARG A 172 -20.57 9.87 -19.03
N ARG A 173 -21.35 10.19 -17.99
CA ARG A 173 -22.26 11.34 -18.00
C ARG A 173 -21.52 12.63 -18.33
N VAL A 174 -20.34 12.84 -17.75
CA VAL A 174 -19.50 14.01 -18.05
C VAL A 174 -19.02 14.00 -19.51
N LEU A 175 -18.53 12.86 -20.02
CA LEU A 175 -18.08 12.76 -21.41
C LEU A 175 -19.21 12.95 -22.44
N ASP A 176 -20.43 12.51 -22.11
CA ASP A 176 -21.62 12.72 -22.95
C ASP A 176 -21.91 14.22 -23.14
N LEU A 177 -21.67 15.05 -22.12
CA LEU A 177 -21.82 16.51 -22.21
C LEU A 177 -20.81 17.17 -23.16
N PHE A 178 -19.64 16.55 -23.34
CA PHE A 178 -18.64 16.97 -24.33
C PHE A 178 -18.91 16.39 -25.74
N GLY A 179 -20.03 15.70 -25.95
CA GLY A 179 -20.37 15.08 -27.23
C GLY A 179 -19.51 13.87 -27.58
N ASP A 180 -18.96 13.17 -26.60
CA ASP A 180 -18.20 11.94 -26.85
C ASP A 180 -19.14 10.76 -27.11
N ASP A 181 -19.46 10.51 -28.39
CA ASP A 181 -20.33 9.41 -28.84
C ASP A 181 -19.70 8.00 -28.72
N SER A 182 -18.49 7.87 -28.16
CA SER A 182 -17.85 6.56 -27.99
C SER A 182 -18.62 5.70 -26.99
N SER A 183 -18.69 4.39 -27.26
CA SER A 183 -19.18 3.41 -26.29
C SER A 183 -18.09 2.97 -25.30
N ASP A 184 -17.02 3.75 -25.17
CA ASP A 184 -15.87 3.39 -24.36
C ASP A 184 -16.18 3.57 -22.88
N ARG A 185 -15.83 2.56 -22.08
CA ARG A 185 -15.92 2.63 -20.62
C ARG A 185 -14.88 3.59 -20.08
N VAL A 186 -15.28 4.33 -19.04
CA VAL A 186 -14.36 5.11 -18.20
C VAL A 186 -13.83 4.21 -17.11
N THR A 187 -12.52 4.01 -17.06
CA THR A 187 -11.84 3.17 -16.07
C THR A 187 -10.73 3.94 -15.39
N THR A 188 -10.34 3.50 -14.20
CA THR A 188 -9.16 4.02 -13.52
C THR A 188 -7.97 3.12 -13.77
N THR A 189 -6.77 3.71 -13.76
CA THR A 189 -5.51 2.98 -13.86
C THR A 189 -4.69 3.16 -12.59
N LEU A 190 -3.83 2.18 -12.31
CA LEU A 190 -2.95 2.16 -11.16
C LEU A 190 -1.56 1.64 -11.56
N GLY A 191 -0.53 2.41 -11.24
CA GLY A 191 0.87 1.96 -11.15
C GLY A 191 1.33 1.96 -9.69
N ALA A 192 1.63 0.77 -9.14
CA ALA A 192 2.04 0.62 -7.76
C ALA A 192 3.57 0.51 -7.65
N GLU A 193 4.22 1.52 -7.07
CA GLU A 193 5.66 1.48 -6.78
C GLU A 193 5.85 0.76 -5.44
N GLN A 194 6.50 -0.41 -5.43
CA GLN A 194 6.63 -1.26 -4.25
C GLN A 194 8.03 -1.16 -3.67
N GLU A 195 8.17 -0.48 -2.53
CA GLU A 195 9.40 -0.50 -1.75
C GLU A 195 9.44 -1.65 -0.74
N TYR A 196 10.64 -2.14 -0.47
CA TYR A 196 10.90 -3.24 0.48
C TYR A 196 12.37 -3.29 0.92
N PHE A 197 12.66 -4.00 2.01
CA PHE A 197 14.02 -4.31 2.45
C PHE A 197 14.37 -5.78 2.19
N LEU A 198 15.64 -6.05 1.89
CA LEU A 198 16.19 -7.42 1.86
C LEU A 198 17.29 -7.56 2.90
N ILE A 199 17.15 -8.52 3.80
CA ILE A 199 18.19 -8.81 4.81
C ILE A 199 18.61 -10.27 4.75
N SER A 200 19.78 -10.60 5.31
CA SER A 200 20.21 -11.99 5.43
C SER A 200 19.26 -12.78 6.31
N GLU A 201 18.88 -13.98 5.86
CA GLU A 201 18.07 -14.93 6.63
C GLU A 201 18.74 -15.28 7.97
N LYS A 202 20.08 -15.39 8.00
CA LYS A 202 20.85 -15.70 9.22
C LYS A 202 20.73 -14.62 10.31
N ASP A 203 20.56 -13.37 9.91
CA ASP A 203 20.40 -12.27 10.86
C ASP A 203 18.93 -12.10 11.24
N TYR A 204 18.01 -12.32 10.30
CA TYR A 204 16.57 -12.41 10.57
C TYR A 204 16.25 -13.47 11.64
N GLU A 205 16.82 -14.67 11.55
CA GLU A 205 16.63 -15.76 12.52
C GLU A 205 17.09 -15.40 13.95
N LYS A 206 18.03 -14.46 14.09
CA LYS A 206 18.51 -13.98 15.39
C LYS A 206 17.72 -12.78 15.91
N ARG A 207 16.78 -12.25 15.13
CA ARG A 207 15.96 -11.07 15.44
C ARG A 207 14.50 -11.47 15.58
N LEU A 208 14.18 -12.06 16.74
CA LEU A 208 12.82 -12.50 17.07
C LEU A 208 11.80 -11.36 17.00
N ASP A 209 12.19 -10.12 17.24
CA ASP A 209 11.34 -8.95 17.01
C ASP A 209 10.93 -8.83 15.53
N ILE A 210 11.88 -8.88 14.60
CA ILE A 210 11.57 -8.80 13.16
C ILE A 210 10.70 -9.99 12.74
N MET A 211 11.00 -11.19 13.25
CA MET A 211 10.20 -12.39 12.91
C MET A 211 8.74 -12.29 13.36
N LEU A 212 8.48 -11.67 14.52
CA LEU A 212 7.13 -11.60 15.09
C LEU A 212 6.37 -10.35 14.68
N THR A 213 7.07 -9.26 14.35
CA THR A 213 6.46 -7.94 14.15
C THR A 213 6.74 -7.34 12.78
N GLY A 214 7.65 -7.92 11.99
CA GLY A 214 8.10 -7.38 10.72
C GLY A 214 9.08 -6.20 10.84
N ARG A 215 9.35 -5.75 12.07
CA ARG A 215 10.26 -4.63 12.36
C ARG A 215 11.12 -4.90 13.59
N THR A 216 12.10 -4.03 13.76
CA THR A 216 12.92 -3.99 14.97
C THR A 216 12.21 -3.19 16.06
N LEU A 217 12.16 -3.76 17.27
CA LEU A 217 11.59 -3.07 18.45
C LEU A 217 12.67 -2.39 19.30
N PHE A 218 13.93 -2.79 19.08
CA PHE A 218 15.14 -2.26 19.68
C PHE A 218 16.25 -2.24 18.64
N GLY A 219 17.22 -1.35 18.79
CA GLY A 219 18.40 -1.27 17.96
C GLY A 219 18.92 0.15 17.88
N TYR A 220 20.19 0.31 18.22
CA TYR A 220 20.88 1.59 18.11
C TYR A 220 21.11 1.96 16.62
N PRO A 221 21.00 3.25 16.25
CA PRO A 221 21.21 3.71 14.88
C PRO A 221 22.57 3.27 14.31
N PRO A 222 22.65 2.97 13.00
CA PRO A 222 23.90 2.53 12.39
C PRO A 222 24.91 3.68 12.32
N VAL A 223 26.20 3.36 12.27
CA VAL A 223 27.28 4.37 12.18
C VAL A 223 27.25 5.10 10.83
N LYS A 224 26.80 4.39 9.80
CA LYS A 224 26.46 4.93 8.49
C LYS A 224 24.97 4.63 8.29
N GLY A 225 24.13 5.65 8.26
CA GLY A 225 22.74 5.53 7.86
C GLY A 225 22.63 5.72 6.35
N GLN A 226 22.03 6.84 5.97
CA GLN A 226 21.75 7.23 4.59
C GLN A 226 22.33 8.61 4.24
N GLU A 227 23.19 9.16 5.10
CA GLU A 227 23.66 10.55 5.02
C GLU A 227 24.49 10.85 3.77
N LEU A 228 24.99 9.81 3.07
CA LEU A 228 25.73 9.93 1.83
C LEU A 228 24.88 9.65 0.58
N GLU A 229 23.66 9.15 0.73
CA GLU A 229 22.73 8.77 -0.36
C GLU A 229 23.33 7.78 -1.41
N GLU A 230 24.50 7.20 -1.14
CA GLU A 230 25.27 6.35 -2.08
C GLU A 230 24.55 5.06 -2.49
N HIS A 231 23.54 4.64 -1.72
CA HIS A 231 22.75 3.46 -2.05
C HIS A 231 21.74 3.76 -3.15
N TYR A 232 21.20 4.99 -3.22
CA TYR A 232 20.20 5.38 -4.20
C TYR A 232 20.77 5.32 -5.62
N PHE A 233 20.17 4.50 -6.48
CA PHE A 233 20.72 4.13 -7.80
C PHE A 233 22.17 3.61 -7.78
N GLY A 234 22.65 3.19 -6.61
CA GLY A 234 23.94 2.53 -6.45
C GLY A 234 23.96 1.13 -7.07
N ALA A 235 25.15 0.53 -7.11
CA ALA A 235 25.30 -0.84 -7.62
C ALA A 235 24.49 -1.85 -6.77
N ILE A 236 23.67 -2.66 -7.44
CA ILE A 236 22.91 -3.73 -6.80
C ILE A 236 23.85 -4.91 -6.50
N ARG A 237 23.81 -5.43 -5.26
CA ARG A 237 24.64 -6.57 -4.84
C ARG A 237 24.32 -7.79 -5.72
N PRO A 238 25.30 -8.62 -6.11
CA PRO A 238 25.06 -9.77 -6.99
C PRO A 238 23.93 -10.69 -6.53
N THR A 239 23.87 -11.02 -5.24
CA THR A 239 22.80 -11.86 -4.67
C THR A 239 21.41 -11.23 -4.82
N VAL A 240 21.30 -9.91 -4.59
CA VAL A 240 20.05 -9.18 -4.76
C VAL A 240 19.67 -9.11 -6.24
N ASN A 241 20.64 -8.93 -7.13
CA ASN A 241 20.39 -8.89 -8.56
C ASN A 241 19.87 -10.24 -9.10
N GLU A 242 20.41 -11.37 -8.62
CA GLU A 242 19.89 -12.69 -8.99
C GLU A 242 18.47 -12.92 -8.46
N PHE A 243 18.19 -12.53 -7.20
CA PHE A 243 16.82 -12.52 -6.66
C PHE A 243 15.87 -11.70 -7.52
N MET A 244 16.25 -10.46 -7.84
CA MET A 244 15.44 -9.56 -8.65
C MET A 244 15.25 -10.07 -10.08
N LYS A 245 16.13 -10.94 -10.57
CA LYS A 245 16.03 -11.54 -11.91
C LYS A 245 15.04 -12.72 -11.90
N GLU A 246 15.11 -13.60 -10.90
CA GLU A 246 14.11 -14.65 -10.73
C GLU A 246 12.72 -14.04 -10.49
N LEU A 247 12.64 -12.97 -9.71
CA LEU A 247 11.40 -12.22 -9.50
C LEU A 247 10.85 -11.67 -10.83
N ASP A 248 11.67 -11.02 -11.66
CA ASP A 248 11.22 -10.54 -12.98
C ASP A 248 10.67 -11.68 -13.86
N ASP A 249 11.38 -12.81 -13.93
CA ASP A 249 10.98 -13.96 -14.74
C ASP A 249 9.61 -14.52 -14.27
N GLU A 250 9.40 -14.66 -12.96
CA GLU A 250 8.12 -15.11 -12.37
C GLU A 250 6.98 -14.10 -12.60
N LEU A 251 7.25 -12.80 -12.42
CA LEU A 251 6.26 -11.74 -12.64
C LEU A 251 5.87 -11.64 -14.12
N TRP A 252 6.85 -11.70 -15.04
CA TRP A 252 6.57 -11.74 -16.47
C TRP A 252 5.78 -12.99 -16.84
N ALA A 253 6.08 -14.16 -16.29
CA ALA A 253 5.28 -15.38 -16.52
C ALA A 253 3.80 -15.19 -16.13
N LEU A 254 3.56 -14.48 -15.01
CA LEU A 254 2.24 -14.06 -14.52
C LEU A 254 1.64 -12.86 -15.27
N GLY A 255 2.30 -12.36 -16.32
CA GLY A 255 1.81 -11.26 -17.14
C GLY A 255 1.91 -9.89 -16.47
N ILE A 256 2.62 -9.78 -15.35
CA ILE A 256 2.86 -8.55 -14.62
C ILE A 256 4.01 -7.81 -15.30
N SER A 257 3.77 -6.56 -15.71
CA SER A 257 4.74 -5.75 -16.45
C SER A 257 5.81 -5.12 -15.55
N ALA A 258 6.53 -5.92 -14.76
CA ALA A 258 7.69 -5.45 -13.98
C ALA A 258 8.68 -4.73 -14.90
N LYS A 259 8.96 -3.44 -14.61
CA LYS A 259 9.62 -2.54 -15.55
C LYS A 259 10.85 -1.87 -14.96
N THR A 260 10.72 -1.34 -13.75
CA THR A 260 11.78 -0.58 -13.08
C THR A 260 12.11 -1.27 -11.77
N LYS A 261 13.41 -1.34 -11.47
CA LYS A 261 13.91 -1.79 -10.17
C LYS A 261 15.24 -1.11 -9.86
N HIS A 262 15.44 -0.73 -8.61
CA HIS A 262 16.68 -0.10 -8.14
C HIS A 262 16.84 -0.22 -6.63
N ASN A 263 18.01 0.17 -6.16
CA ASN A 263 18.23 0.47 -4.75
C ASN A 263 17.55 1.79 -4.39
N GLU A 264 17.00 1.82 -3.19
CA GLU A 264 16.41 3.02 -2.58
C GLU A 264 17.44 3.81 -1.75
N VAL A 265 17.00 4.84 -1.02
CA VAL A 265 17.88 5.70 -0.22
C VAL A 265 18.47 4.96 0.99
N ALA A 266 17.68 4.18 1.74
CA ALA A 266 18.19 3.47 2.90
C ALA A 266 18.98 2.20 2.51
N PRO A 267 20.04 1.84 3.25
CA PRO A 267 20.78 0.60 3.00
C PRO A 267 19.87 -0.63 2.98
N ALA A 268 20.08 -1.50 1.99
CA ALA A 268 19.31 -2.73 1.80
C ALA A 268 17.81 -2.51 1.49
N GLN A 269 17.39 -1.26 1.21
CA GLN A 269 16.09 -0.93 0.66
C GLN A 269 16.16 -0.96 -0.88
N HIS A 270 15.05 -1.38 -1.49
CA HIS A 270 14.88 -1.52 -2.92
C HIS A 270 13.45 -1.14 -3.33
N GLU A 271 13.28 -0.83 -4.61
CA GLU A 271 11.98 -0.60 -5.24
C GLU A 271 11.79 -1.53 -6.45
N LEU A 272 10.55 -1.94 -6.69
CA LEU A 272 10.08 -2.47 -7.96
C LEU A 272 8.78 -1.77 -8.39
N ALA A 273 8.73 -1.30 -9.63
CA ALA A 273 7.55 -0.68 -10.21
C ALA A 273 7.16 -1.37 -11.54
N PRO A 274 5.90 -1.85 -11.67
CA PRO A 274 5.36 -2.33 -12.93
C PRO A 274 4.80 -1.18 -13.77
N ILE A 275 4.60 -1.41 -15.06
CA ILE A 275 3.75 -0.54 -15.90
C ILE A 275 2.33 -0.59 -15.34
N PHE A 276 1.65 0.56 -15.31
CA PHE A 276 0.28 0.66 -14.82
C PHE A 276 -0.67 -0.28 -15.57
N ALA A 277 -1.71 -0.70 -14.88
CA ALA A 277 -2.82 -1.48 -15.43
C ALA A 277 -4.16 -0.86 -15.00
N GLU A 278 -5.27 -1.39 -15.50
CA GLU A 278 -6.60 -1.07 -14.96
C GLU A 278 -6.63 -1.43 -13.47
N THR A 279 -7.21 -0.55 -12.63
CA THR A 279 -6.99 -0.55 -11.18
C THR A 279 -7.30 -1.90 -10.52
N ASN A 280 -8.37 -2.60 -10.89
CA ASN A 280 -8.70 -3.90 -10.31
C ASN A 280 -7.57 -4.91 -10.53
N ARG A 281 -7.11 -5.01 -11.79
CA ARG A 281 -6.01 -5.91 -12.17
C ARG A 281 -4.69 -5.48 -11.54
N ALA A 282 -4.38 -4.19 -11.52
CA ALA A 282 -3.16 -3.66 -10.92
C ALA A 282 -3.02 -4.01 -9.42
N VAL A 283 -4.15 -4.00 -8.67
CA VAL A 283 -4.16 -4.44 -7.27
C VAL A 283 -3.85 -5.93 -7.16
N ASP A 284 -4.46 -6.77 -8.00
CA ASP A 284 -4.18 -8.21 -8.04
C ASP A 284 -2.69 -8.49 -8.34
N GLU A 285 -2.17 -7.84 -9.37
CA GLU A 285 -0.78 -7.92 -9.80
C GLU A 285 0.19 -7.49 -8.69
N ASN A 286 -0.11 -6.41 -7.95
CA ASN A 286 0.70 -5.96 -6.82
C ASN A 286 0.70 -6.99 -5.67
N LEU A 287 -0.44 -7.61 -5.34
CA LEU A 287 -0.48 -8.61 -4.27
C LEU A 287 0.31 -9.87 -4.63
N LEU A 288 0.23 -10.32 -5.89
CA LEU A 288 1.08 -11.40 -6.40
C LEU A 288 2.55 -11.03 -6.36
N THR A 289 2.88 -9.78 -6.71
CA THR A 289 4.24 -9.25 -6.60
C THR A 289 4.75 -9.31 -5.17
N MET A 290 3.96 -8.83 -4.21
CA MET A 290 4.31 -8.86 -2.79
C MET A 290 4.49 -10.30 -2.27
N GLU A 291 3.67 -11.24 -2.72
CA GLU A 291 3.76 -12.64 -2.36
C GLU A 291 5.05 -13.27 -2.90
N LYS A 292 5.31 -13.14 -4.20
CA LYS A 292 6.50 -13.69 -4.86
C LYS A 292 7.79 -13.08 -4.30
N MET A 293 7.81 -11.78 -3.98
CA MET A 293 8.93 -11.14 -3.29
C MET A 293 9.32 -11.86 -1.98
N LYS A 294 8.34 -12.25 -1.16
CA LYS A 294 8.59 -12.94 0.10
C LYS A 294 9.08 -14.37 -0.10
N LEU A 295 8.44 -15.09 -1.02
CA LEU A 295 8.75 -16.49 -1.28
C LEU A 295 10.16 -16.64 -1.88
N LEU A 296 10.42 -15.92 -2.98
CA LEU A 296 11.65 -16.06 -3.77
C LEU A 296 12.89 -15.52 -3.05
N ALA A 297 12.76 -14.59 -2.09
CA ALA A 297 13.90 -14.10 -1.32
C ALA A 297 14.66 -15.24 -0.61
N SER A 298 13.92 -16.25 -0.13
CA SER A 298 14.47 -17.40 0.58
C SER A 298 15.40 -18.26 -0.29
N HIS A 299 15.20 -18.30 -1.62
CA HIS A 299 16.09 -19.02 -2.55
C HIS A 299 17.52 -18.49 -2.53
N TYR A 300 17.71 -17.26 -2.06
CA TYR A 300 18.97 -16.55 -2.04
C TYR A 300 19.51 -16.31 -0.62
N GLY A 301 18.94 -16.98 0.40
CA GLY A 301 19.29 -16.76 1.81
C GLY A 301 18.96 -15.35 2.29
N LEU A 302 17.94 -14.74 1.69
CA LEU A 302 17.43 -13.42 2.01
C LEU A 302 16.00 -13.50 2.56
N VAL A 303 15.60 -12.48 3.30
CA VAL A 303 14.23 -12.27 3.76
C VAL A 303 13.76 -10.90 3.28
N CYS A 304 12.61 -10.89 2.59
CA CYS A 304 11.95 -9.66 2.15
C CYS A 304 11.05 -9.10 3.25
N LEU A 305 11.37 -7.90 3.72
CA LEU A 305 10.59 -7.15 4.70
C LEU A 305 9.78 -6.08 3.97
N GLN A 306 8.46 -6.15 4.13
CA GLN A 306 7.50 -5.19 3.57
C GLN A 306 6.85 -4.32 4.65
N HIS A 307 7.36 -4.34 5.88
CA HIS A 307 6.89 -3.42 6.91
C HIS A 307 7.27 -1.98 6.52
N GLU A 308 6.44 -0.99 6.86
CA GLU A 308 6.62 0.41 6.45
C GLU A 308 7.84 1.06 7.11
N LYS A 309 8.23 0.56 8.28
CA LYS A 309 9.41 1.00 9.03
C LYS A 309 10.16 -0.16 9.69
N PRO A 310 10.89 -1.01 8.94
CA PRO A 310 11.55 -2.18 9.52
C PRO A 310 12.68 -1.79 10.50
N PHE A 311 13.41 -0.71 10.18
CA PHE A 311 14.51 -0.16 10.95
C PHE A 311 14.25 1.31 11.27
N GLU A 312 14.64 1.73 12.47
CA GLU A 312 14.51 3.12 12.90
C GLU A 312 15.65 3.98 12.37
N SER A 313 15.43 5.30 12.34
CA SER A 313 16.44 6.29 11.98
C SER A 313 16.94 6.26 10.52
N ILE A 314 16.37 5.42 9.65
CA ILE A 314 16.58 5.41 8.19
C ILE A 314 15.24 5.54 7.45
N ASN A 315 15.23 5.66 6.12
CA ASN A 315 13.98 5.73 5.33
C ASN A 315 13.07 4.53 5.61
N GLY A 316 11.76 4.78 5.58
CA GLY A 316 10.75 3.71 5.59
C GLY A 316 10.39 3.28 4.18
N SER A 317 9.58 2.23 4.06
CA SER A 317 9.10 1.71 2.78
C SER A 317 7.68 2.17 2.47
N GLY A 318 7.51 2.88 1.35
CA GLY A 318 6.22 3.30 0.81
C GLY A 318 5.60 2.32 -0.19
N LYS A 319 4.34 2.59 -0.55
CA LYS A 319 3.75 2.09 -1.79
C LYS A 319 3.06 3.22 -2.53
N HIS A 320 3.74 3.86 -3.47
CA HIS A 320 3.13 4.97 -4.20
C HIS A 320 2.03 4.47 -5.13
N ASN A 321 0.90 5.15 -5.09
CA ASN A 321 -0.29 4.83 -5.86
C ASN A 321 -0.42 5.86 -6.99
N ASN A 322 0.12 5.53 -8.15
CA ASN A 322 -0.01 6.34 -9.36
C ASN A 322 -1.38 6.10 -10.00
N TRP A 323 -2.33 6.98 -9.73
CA TRP A 323 -3.72 6.88 -10.15
C TRP A 323 -4.05 7.82 -11.30
N SER A 324 -4.81 7.32 -12.28
CA SER A 324 -5.36 8.13 -13.36
C SER A 324 -6.72 7.60 -13.82
N ILE A 325 -7.41 8.36 -14.67
CA ILE A 325 -8.72 8.02 -15.25
C ILE A 325 -8.58 8.03 -16.78
N SER A 326 -9.09 7.00 -17.43
CA SER A 326 -9.03 6.84 -18.89
C SER A 326 -10.37 6.45 -19.48
N ALA A 327 -10.62 6.86 -20.73
CA ALA A 327 -11.76 6.40 -21.54
C ALA A 327 -11.22 5.84 -22.86
N GLY A 328 -11.44 4.55 -23.13
CA GLY A 328 -10.97 3.92 -24.38
C GLY A 328 -9.46 3.99 -24.59
N GLY A 329 -8.67 4.08 -23.51
CA GLY A 329 -7.22 4.28 -23.55
C GLY A 329 -6.76 5.75 -23.68
N ARG A 330 -7.70 6.69 -23.80
CA ARG A 330 -7.41 8.14 -23.72
C ARG A 330 -7.37 8.55 -22.26
N ASN A 331 -6.24 9.11 -21.81
CA ASN A 331 -6.08 9.63 -20.46
C ASN A 331 -6.86 10.96 -20.31
N LEU A 332 -7.73 11.05 -19.30
CA LEU A 332 -8.57 12.22 -19.01
C LEU A 332 -7.88 13.24 -18.10
N LEU A 333 -6.76 12.86 -17.49
CA LEU A 333 -5.88 13.72 -16.69
C LEU A 333 -4.62 14.14 -17.47
N ASP A 334 -4.59 13.91 -18.79
CA ASP A 334 -3.55 14.46 -19.66
C ASP A 334 -3.90 15.90 -20.02
N PRO A 335 -3.07 16.88 -19.63
CA PRO A 335 -3.32 18.29 -19.90
C PRO A 335 -3.22 18.63 -21.40
N GLY A 336 -2.48 17.85 -22.19
CA GLY A 336 -2.18 18.15 -23.58
C GLY A 336 -1.22 19.34 -23.75
N GLU A 337 -1.13 19.89 -24.97
CA GLU A 337 -0.19 20.98 -25.28
C GLU A 337 -0.63 22.35 -24.74
N ASN A 338 -1.95 22.60 -24.69
CA ASN A 338 -2.56 23.85 -24.19
C ASN A 338 -3.54 23.53 -23.04
N PRO A 339 -3.07 23.39 -21.79
CA PRO A 339 -3.90 22.91 -20.70
C PRO A 339 -5.07 23.85 -20.35
N MET A 340 -4.85 25.17 -20.48
CA MET A 340 -5.86 26.21 -20.24
C MET A 340 -7.05 26.12 -21.23
N GLU A 341 -6.81 25.67 -22.46
CA GLU A 341 -7.86 25.50 -23.48
C GLU A 341 -8.56 24.13 -23.40
N ASN A 342 -7.97 23.19 -22.66
CA ASN A 342 -8.48 21.83 -22.53
C ASN A 342 -9.57 21.76 -21.44
N LEU A 343 -10.76 22.28 -21.76
CA LEU A 343 -11.89 22.34 -20.84
C LEU A 343 -12.22 20.98 -20.20
N ARG A 344 -12.13 19.89 -20.97
CA ARG A 344 -12.34 18.54 -20.46
C ARG A 344 -11.34 18.21 -19.35
N PHE A 345 -10.04 18.40 -19.60
CA PHE A 345 -9.01 18.19 -18.58
C PHE A 345 -9.28 19.04 -17.34
N LEU A 346 -9.62 20.31 -17.50
CA LEU A 346 -9.91 21.21 -16.38
C LEU A 346 -11.09 20.73 -15.53
N VAL A 347 -12.15 20.19 -16.14
CA VAL A 347 -13.26 19.56 -15.39
C VAL A 347 -12.79 18.39 -14.55
N PHE A 348 -12.01 17.47 -15.13
CA PHE A 348 -11.49 16.31 -14.39
C PHE A 348 -10.49 16.73 -13.31
N LEU A 349 -9.59 17.67 -13.59
CA LEU A 349 -8.64 18.23 -12.62
C LEU A 349 -9.38 18.87 -11.43
N THR A 350 -10.39 19.70 -11.71
CA THR A 350 -11.22 20.34 -10.69
C THR A 350 -11.94 19.31 -9.83
N GLY A 351 -12.51 18.27 -10.45
CA GLY A 351 -13.16 17.19 -9.73
C GLY A 351 -12.22 16.43 -8.80
N VAL A 352 -10.95 16.23 -9.20
CA VAL A 352 -9.94 15.61 -8.31
C VAL A 352 -9.61 16.53 -7.13
N ILE A 353 -9.45 17.84 -7.37
CA ILE A 353 -9.17 18.82 -6.31
C ILE A 353 -10.31 18.86 -5.28
N GLU A 354 -11.55 18.95 -5.76
CA GLU A 354 -12.77 18.88 -4.95
C GLU A 354 -12.85 17.56 -4.16
N ALA A 355 -12.60 16.42 -4.81
CA ALA A 355 -12.64 15.11 -4.17
C ALA A 355 -11.62 14.96 -3.03
N VAL A 356 -10.39 15.46 -3.24
CA VAL A 356 -9.32 15.37 -2.24
C VAL A 356 -9.57 16.34 -1.09
N ASP A 357 -10.01 17.57 -1.36
CA ASP A 357 -10.30 18.56 -0.31
C ASP A 357 -11.48 18.12 0.58
N GLU A 358 -12.58 17.69 -0.04
CA GLU A 358 -13.79 17.31 0.67
C GLU A 358 -13.60 16.04 1.50
N TYR A 359 -12.81 15.07 1.04
CA TYR A 359 -12.67 13.77 1.70
C TYR A 359 -11.25 13.49 2.20
N GLN A 360 -10.51 14.55 2.55
CA GLN A 360 -9.11 14.46 3.01
C GLN A 360 -8.93 13.53 4.22
N GLU A 361 -9.85 13.56 5.20
CA GLU A 361 -9.80 12.70 6.38
C GLU A 361 -9.98 11.23 6.01
N LEU A 362 -10.92 10.95 5.09
CA LEU A 362 -11.20 9.61 4.61
C LEU A 362 -10.04 9.06 3.77
N LEU A 363 -9.38 9.91 2.99
CA LEU A 363 -8.14 9.56 2.27
C LEU A 363 -7.00 9.25 3.22
N ARG A 364 -6.78 10.07 4.26
CA ARG A 364 -5.78 9.79 5.31
C ARG A 364 -6.07 8.48 6.03
N MET A 365 -7.33 8.21 6.38
CA MET A 365 -7.79 6.96 6.98
C MET A 365 -7.54 5.77 6.06
N SER A 366 -7.75 5.93 4.75
CA SER A 366 -7.53 4.86 3.78
C SER A 366 -6.10 4.31 3.83
N ALA A 367 -5.10 5.16 4.14
CA ALA A 367 -3.69 4.80 4.30
C ALA A 367 -3.26 4.49 5.76
N ALA A 368 -4.19 4.46 6.71
CA ALA A 368 -3.87 4.27 8.13
C ALA A 368 -3.57 2.80 8.47
N SER A 369 -2.43 2.55 9.12
CA SER A 369 -2.04 1.27 9.68
C SER A 369 -1.04 1.49 10.83
N ALA A 370 -0.97 0.54 11.78
CA ALA A 370 -0.01 0.61 12.88
C ALA A 370 1.43 0.75 12.38
N GLY A 371 1.81 0.05 11.30
CA GLY A 371 3.15 0.15 10.72
C GLY A 371 3.41 1.50 10.06
N ASN A 372 2.42 2.04 9.34
CA ASN A 372 2.54 3.30 8.60
C ASN A 372 2.61 4.53 9.53
N ASP A 373 2.07 4.45 10.76
CA ASP A 373 2.24 5.48 11.80
C ASP A 373 3.72 5.74 12.14
N HIS A 374 4.61 4.76 11.93
CA HIS A 374 6.05 4.91 12.12
C HIS A 374 6.79 5.44 10.89
N ARG A 375 6.10 5.57 9.76
CA ARG A 375 6.68 6.03 8.49
C ARG A 375 6.34 7.49 8.20
N LEU A 376 5.07 7.86 8.28
CA LEU A 376 4.59 9.18 7.83
C LEU A 376 5.20 10.35 8.63
N GLY A 377 5.53 11.44 7.94
CA GLY A 377 6.03 12.69 8.53
C GLY A 377 7.54 12.76 8.77
N ALA A 378 8.32 11.83 8.22
CA ALA A 378 9.78 11.83 8.32
C ALA A 378 10.43 11.14 7.11
N ASN A 379 11.71 11.44 6.84
CA ASN A 379 12.57 10.68 5.93
C ASN A 379 11.90 10.34 4.57
N GLU A 380 11.52 11.38 3.82
CA GLU A 380 10.84 11.30 2.51
C GLU A 380 9.39 10.77 2.51
N ALA A 381 8.85 10.36 3.65
CA ALA A 381 7.43 10.03 3.74
C ALA A 381 6.57 11.27 4.08
N PRO A 382 5.46 11.50 3.35
CA PRO A 382 4.65 12.71 3.52
C PRO A 382 4.08 12.81 4.95
N PRO A 383 3.79 14.04 5.44
CA PRO A 383 3.11 14.24 6.72
C PRO A 383 1.69 13.66 6.68
N ALA A 384 1.05 13.53 7.84
CA ALA A 384 -0.34 13.07 7.96
C ALA A 384 -1.39 14.09 7.47
N ILE A 385 -0.96 15.27 7.05
CA ILE A 385 -1.79 16.32 6.47
C ILE A 385 -1.92 16.02 4.97
N VAL A 386 -3.13 15.80 4.48
CA VAL A 386 -3.37 15.60 3.04
C VAL A 386 -3.34 16.97 2.35
N SER A 387 -2.53 17.09 1.30
CA SER A 387 -2.43 18.28 0.46
C SER A 387 -2.05 17.90 -0.95
N MET A 388 -2.39 18.75 -1.90
CA MET A 388 -2.15 18.53 -3.32
C MET A 388 -1.01 19.39 -3.85
N PHE A 389 -0.07 18.74 -4.55
CA PHE A 389 0.93 19.43 -5.36
C PHE A 389 0.50 19.43 -6.82
N LEU A 390 0.29 20.60 -7.41
CA LEU A 390 -0.02 20.73 -8.84
C LEU A 390 1.21 21.07 -9.68
N GLY A 391 2.21 21.70 -9.07
CA GLY A 391 3.32 22.30 -9.78
C GLY A 391 3.11 23.75 -10.17
N ASP A 392 4.15 24.38 -10.69
CA ASP A 392 4.16 25.80 -11.00
C ASP A 392 3.23 26.14 -12.18
N GLU A 393 3.25 25.34 -13.24
CA GLU A 393 2.44 25.60 -14.44
C GLU A 393 0.94 25.41 -14.18
N LEU A 394 0.54 24.25 -13.65
CA LEU A 394 -0.87 24.01 -13.33
C LEU A 394 -1.34 24.85 -12.15
N GLY A 395 -0.46 25.14 -11.18
CA GLY A 395 -0.76 26.07 -10.09
C GLY A 395 -1.11 27.46 -10.63
N ALA A 396 -0.29 28.01 -11.52
CA ALA A 396 -0.55 29.30 -12.16
C ALA A 396 -1.81 29.30 -13.03
N ILE A 397 -2.13 28.19 -13.69
CA ILE A 397 -3.39 28.04 -14.44
C ILE A 397 -4.60 28.07 -13.50
N VAL A 398 -4.53 27.36 -12.36
CA VAL A 398 -5.60 27.37 -11.35
C VAL A 398 -5.76 28.77 -10.75
N GLU A 399 -4.66 29.43 -10.39
CA GLU A 399 -4.69 30.82 -9.89
C GLU A 399 -5.32 31.77 -10.92
N ALA A 400 -4.91 31.69 -12.19
CA ALA A 400 -5.48 32.51 -13.26
C ALA A 400 -6.98 32.29 -13.47
N LEU A 401 -7.45 31.04 -13.34
CA LEU A 401 -8.88 30.71 -13.39
C LEU A 401 -9.65 31.32 -12.20
N ILE A 402 -9.10 31.25 -10.99
CA ILE A 402 -9.73 31.78 -9.76
C ILE A 402 -9.82 33.31 -9.79
N ASP A 403 -8.74 33.98 -10.22
CA ASP A 403 -8.59 35.43 -10.21
C ASP A 403 -9.11 36.13 -11.49
N ASP A 404 -9.54 35.36 -12.50
CA ASP A 404 -10.11 35.84 -13.75
C ASP A 404 -9.13 36.72 -14.58
N HIS A 405 -7.88 36.27 -14.73
CA HIS A 405 -6.88 36.93 -15.58
C HIS A 405 -6.28 35.98 -16.63
N ASP A 406 -5.64 36.57 -17.64
CA ASP A 406 -4.97 35.79 -18.69
C ASP A 406 -3.76 35.03 -18.10
N TYR A 407 -3.67 33.73 -18.40
CA TYR A 407 -2.48 32.94 -18.15
C TYR A 407 -1.48 33.15 -19.29
N THR A 408 -0.24 33.52 -18.95
CA THR A 408 0.87 33.55 -19.91
C THR A 408 1.78 32.36 -19.63
N SER A 409 1.95 31.46 -20.61
CA SER A 409 2.81 30.30 -20.44
C SER A 409 4.26 30.72 -20.19
N ALA A 410 4.93 30.02 -19.28
CA ALA A 410 6.36 30.19 -19.08
C ALA A 410 7.13 29.81 -20.36
N GLU A 411 8.12 30.61 -20.76
CA GLU A 411 8.96 30.28 -21.92
C GLU A 411 9.69 28.95 -21.68
N ARG A 412 9.64 28.03 -22.67
CA ARG A 412 10.39 26.77 -22.63
C ARG A 412 11.89 27.07 -22.66
N VAL A 413 12.54 26.93 -21.50
CA VAL A 413 13.98 27.18 -21.37
C VAL A 413 14.77 25.97 -21.86
N SER A 414 15.61 26.16 -22.88
CA SER A 414 16.59 25.16 -23.28
C SER A 414 17.73 25.12 -22.27
N MET A 415 18.04 23.92 -21.78
CA MET A 415 19.14 23.70 -20.85
C MET A 415 20.39 23.31 -21.65
N ASP A 416 21.34 24.24 -21.72
CA ASP A 416 22.69 24.01 -22.23
C ASP A 416 23.58 23.62 -21.04
N LEU A 417 24.08 22.39 -21.05
CA LEU A 417 24.97 21.88 -20.01
C LEU A 417 26.42 22.35 -20.16
N GLY A 418 26.72 23.16 -21.18
CA GLY A 418 28.06 23.71 -21.44
C GLY A 418 29.06 22.69 -21.98
N VAL A 419 28.56 21.58 -22.53
CA VAL A 419 29.38 20.50 -23.11
C VAL A 419 28.83 20.16 -24.49
N ASP A 420 29.58 20.50 -25.55
CA ASP A 420 29.17 20.38 -26.96
C ASP A 420 28.74 18.97 -27.41
N VAL A 421 29.15 17.93 -26.68
CA VAL A 421 28.82 16.52 -26.99
C VAL A 421 27.45 16.12 -26.42
N LEU A 422 26.95 16.84 -25.42
CA LEU A 422 25.66 16.53 -24.80
C LEU A 422 24.53 17.22 -25.56
N PRO A 423 23.39 16.53 -25.75
CA PRO A 423 22.25 17.15 -26.41
C PRO A 423 21.66 18.23 -25.50
N ASN A 424 21.37 19.40 -26.07
CA ASN A 424 20.50 20.36 -25.42
C ASN A 424 19.11 19.73 -25.30
N PHE A 425 18.50 19.87 -24.12
CA PHE A 425 17.14 19.42 -23.86
C PHE A 425 16.32 20.58 -23.29
N ILE A 426 15.00 20.44 -23.35
CA ILE A 426 14.06 21.44 -22.83
C ILE A 426 13.83 21.11 -21.36
N LYS A 427 13.97 22.12 -20.49
CA LYS A 427 13.62 21.97 -19.08
C LYS A 427 12.11 21.78 -18.95
N ASP A 428 11.68 20.82 -18.14
CA ASP A 428 10.28 20.69 -17.77
C ASP A 428 9.80 21.96 -17.04
N ASN A 429 8.54 22.34 -17.26
CA ASN A 429 7.96 23.59 -16.74
C ASN A 429 7.76 23.60 -15.22
N THR A 430 7.97 22.47 -14.53
CA THR A 430 7.70 22.29 -13.11
C THR A 430 8.67 21.28 -12.53
N ASP A 431 9.22 21.58 -11.35
CA ASP A 431 10.02 20.64 -10.56
C ASP A 431 9.12 19.71 -9.73
N ARG A 432 9.61 18.54 -9.34
CA ARG A 432 8.83 17.55 -8.59
C ARG A 432 8.94 17.83 -7.08
N ASN A 433 7.82 17.86 -6.37
CA ASN A 433 7.82 17.94 -4.92
C ASN A 433 7.68 16.54 -4.29
N ARG A 434 8.73 16.08 -3.60
CA ARG A 434 8.78 14.77 -2.93
C ARG A 434 7.99 14.70 -1.63
N THR A 435 7.73 15.84 -0.99
CA THR A 435 7.12 15.91 0.36
C THR A 435 5.59 15.91 0.34
N SER A 436 5.01 16.19 -0.83
CA SER A 436 3.55 16.26 -0.98
C SER A 436 2.92 14.86 -0.93
N PRO A 437 1.82 14.68 -0.18
CA PRO A 437 1.08 13.43 -0.15
C PRO A 437 0.44 13.06 -1.47
N PHE A 438 -0.11 14.01 -2.22
CA PHE A 438 -0.86 13.78 -3.45
C PHE A 438 -0.37 14.72 -4.55
N ALA A 439 0.45 14.22 -5.48
CA ALA A 439 1.16 15.08 -6.44
C ALA A 439 0.74 14.80 -7.88
N PHE A 440 0.44 15.84 -8.64
CA PHE A 440 0.30 15.74 -10.08
C PHE A 440 1.67 15.53 -10.72
N THR A 441 1.82 14.45 -11.50
CA THR A 441 3.10 14.07 -12.12
C THR A 441 3.01 14.03 -13.65
N GLY A 442 2.32 15.05 -14.21
CA GLY A 442 2.24 15.33 -15.64
C GLY A 442 0.96 14.83 -16.32
N ASN A 443 0.49 13.63 -15.98
CA ASN A 443 -0.75 13.06 -16.56
C ASN A 443 -1.49 12.10 -15.61
N LYS A 444 -1.15 12.14 -14.32
CA LYS A 444 -1.67 11.26 -13.28
C LYS A 444 -1.38 11.90 -11.92
N PHE A 445 -2.04 11.40 -10.88
CA PHE A 445 -1.72 11.76 -9.50
C PHE A 445 -1.00 10.61 -8.80
N GLU A 446 0.05 10.95 -8.08
CA GLU A 446 0.83 10.04 -7.26
C GLU A 446 0.45 10.26 -5.79
N PHE A 447 -0.20 9.26 -5.19
CA PHE A 447 -0.52 9.28 -3.76
C PHE A 447 0.51 8.49 -2.96
N ARG A 448 1.26 9.17 -2.09
CA ARG A 448 2.47 8.65 -1.43
C ARG A 448 2.27 8.15 0.00
N MET A 449 1.10 8.42 0.58
CA MET A 449 0.77 7.97 1.93
C MET A 449 0.61 6.44 2.12
N PRO A 450 0.21 5.63 1.12
CA PRO A 450 0.00 4.20 1.37
C PRO A 450 1.28 3.48 1.81
N GLY A 451 1.13 2.56 2.78
CA GLY A 451 2.24 1.77 3.30
C GLY A 451 2.66 0.61 2.39
N SER A 452 3.94 0.22 2.46
CA SER A 452 4.49 -0.90 1.68
C SER A 452 3.80 -2.25 1.94
N ALA A 453 3.20 -2.50 3.12
CA ALA A 453 2.43 -3.72 3.39
C ALA A 453 0.95 -3.63 2.99
N GLN A 454 0.47 -2.45 2.61
CA GLN A 454 -0.95 -2.18 2.47
C GLN A 454 -1.53 -2.68 1.14
N ASN A 455 -2.73 -3.27 1.16
CA ASN A 455 -3.53 -3.49 -0.04
C ASN A 455 -4.17 -2.16 -0.51
N LEU A 456 -3.91 -1.78 -1.78
CA LEU A 456 -4.33 -0.52 -2.39
C LEU A 456 -5.83 -0.43 -2.75
N SER A 457 -6.62 -1.50 -2.56
CA SER A 457 -8.07 -1.45 -2.80
C SER A 457 -8.77 -0.38 -1.98
N ASP A 458 -8.45 -0.23 -0.69
CA ASP A 458 -9.13 0.75 0.18
C ASP A 458 -8.90 2.19 -0.30
N VAL A 459 -7.65 2.47 -0.69
CA VAL A 459 -7.21 3.79 -1.20
C VAL A 459 -7.93 4.12 -2.50
N ASN A 460 -7.93 3.20 -3.45
CA ASN A 460 -8.61 3.41 -4.74
C ASN A 460 -10.13 3.38 -4.59
N MET A 461 -10.69 2.61 -3.65
CA MET A 461 -12.11 2.65 -3.33
C MET A 461 -12.52 4.07 -2.91
N VAL A 462 -11.80 4.66 -1.95
CA VAL A 462 -12.08 6.02 -1.46
C VAL A 462 -11.89 7.05 -2.58
N LEU A 463 -10.73 7.05 -3.25
CA LEU A 463 -10.44 7.99 -4.35
C LEU A 463 -11.51 7.91 -5.43
N ASN A 464 -11.89 6.68 -5.81
CA ASN A 464 -12.85 6.49 -6.88
C ASN A 464 -14.24 7.01 -6.48
N THR A 465 -14.72 6.69 -5.27
CA THR A 465 -16.03 7.15 -4.82
C THR A 465 -16.08 8.66 -4.63
N ALA A 466 -15.03 9.26 -4.06
CA ALA A 466 -14.93 10.71 -3.90
C ALA A 466 -14.94 11.42 -5.26
N MET A 467 -14.15 10.94 -6.24
CA MET A 467 -14.14 11.49 -7.59
C MET A 467 -15.49 11.28 -8.31
N ALA A 468 -16.16 10.14 -8.10
CA ALA A 468 -17.50 9.93 -8.64
C ALA A 468 -18.51 10.95 -8.11
N LYS A 469 -18.37 11.39 -6.84
CA LYS A 469 -19.17 12.47 -6.26
C LYS A 469 -18.97 13.79 -6.98
N SER A 470 -17.71 14.23 -7.14
CA SER A 470 -17.38 15.47 -7.82
C SER A 470 -17.87 15.47 -9.28
N LEU A 471 -17.69 14.35 -9.99
CA LEU A 471 -18.19 14.20 -11.37
C LEU A 471 -19.71 14.25 -11.46
N LYS A 472 -20.41 13.65 -10.48
CA LYS A 472 -21.88 13.70 -10.40
C LYS A 472 -22.36 15.14 -10.20
N GLU A 473 -21.73 15.89 -9.30
CA GLU A 473 -22.11 17.28 -9.00
C GLU A 473 -21.90 18.20 -10.20
N PHE A 474 -20.81 18.02 -10.95
CA PHE A 474 -20.62 18.68 -12.23
C PHE A 474 -21.70 18.28 -13.24
N ALA A 475 -21.91 16.97 -13.46
CA ALA A 475 -22.87 16.47 -14.44
C ALA A 475 -24.29 16.99 -14.16
N ASP A 476 -24.76 16.92 -12.91
CA ASP A 476 -26.08 17.39 -12.50
C ASP A 476 -26.30 18.89 -12.78
N GLN A 477 -25.25 19.71 -12.71
CA GLN A 477 -25.32 21.16 -13.00
C GLN A 477 -25.21 21.51 -14.49
N MET A 478 -24.71 20.59 -15.31
CA MET A 478 -24.47 20.79 -16.73
C MET A 478 -25.51 20.12 -17.62
N GLU A 479 -26.17 19.07 -17.15
CA GLU A 479 -27.23 18.37 -17.88
C GLU A 479 -28.31 19.33 -18.40
N GLY A 480 -28.58 19.26 -19.69
CA GLY A 480 -29.53 20.13 -20.39
C GLY A 480 -28.90 21.35 -21.08
N LYS A 481 -27.63 21.70 -20.78
CA LYS A 481 -26.88 22.76 -21.47
C LYS A 481 -26.14 22.18 -22.68
N THR A 482 -25.99 22.97 -23.74
CA THR A 482 -25.29 22.55 -24.98
C THR A 482 -24.51 23.69 -25.62
N GLY A 483 -23.47 23.37 -26.39
CA GLY A 483 -22.67 24.36 -27.13
C GLY A 483 -22.07 25.45 -26.22
N GLU A 484 -22.15 26.71 -26.64
CA GLU A 484 -21.59 27.85 -25.90
C GLU A 484 -22.18 28.00 -24.48
N GLU A 485 -23.44 27.61 -24.25
CA GLU A 485 -24.06 27.64 -22.92
C GLU A 485 -23.38 26.65 -21.97
N PHE A 486 -23.06 25.45 -22.47
CA PHE A 486 -22.35 24.44 -21.70
C PHE A 486 -20.94 24.90 -21.38
N GLU A 487 -20.20 25.41 -22.37
CA GLU A 487 -18.82 25.87 -22.19
C GLU A 487 -18.73 26.98 -21.14
N ALA A 488 -19.60 28.00 -21.24
CA ALA A 488 -19.64 29.10 -20.28
C ALA A 488 -20.00 28.61 -18.86
N ALA A 489 -21.00 27.74 -18.74
CA ALA A 489 -21.39 27.19 -17.44
C ALA A 489 -20.32 26.29 -16.82
N ALA A 490 -19.61 25.50 -17.63
CA ALA A 490 -18.53 24.64 -17.18
C ALA A 490 -17.36 25.46 -16.66
N ILE A 491 -16.98 26.54 -17.35
CA ILE A 491 -15.95 27.47 -16.88
C ILE A 491 -16.37 28.12 -15.56
N ASP A 492 -17.61 28.60 -15.44
CA ASP A 492 -18.12 29.19 -14.19
C ASP A 492 -18.12 28.18 -13.03
N TYR A 493 -18.48 26.92 -13.29
CA TYR A 493 -18.37 25.84 -12.31
C TYR A 493 -16.93 25.65 -11.87
N ILE A 494 -16.00 25.50 -12.83
CA ILE A 494 -14.57 25.30 -12.55
C ILE A 494 -14.04 26.42 -11.65
N LYS A 495 -14.28 27.69 -12.01
CA LYS A 495 -13.80 28.84 -11.24
C LYS A 495 -14.34 28.85 -9.82
N ARG A 496 -15.64 28.58 -9.64
CA ARG A 496 -16.28 28.53 -8.33
C ARG A 496 -15.71 27.38 -7.49
N THR A 497 -15.69 26.17 -8.03
CA THR A 497 -15.23 24.97 -7.32
C THR A 497 -13.73 25.07 -6.98
N LEU A 498 -12.88 25.56 -7.89
CA LEU A 498 -11.47 25.79 -7.57
C LEU A 498 -11.28 26.80 -6.44
N ARG A 499 -12.08 27.89 -6.41
CA ARG A 499 -12.04 28.86 -5.31
C ARG A 499 -12.49 28.27 -3.98
N ASP A 500 -13.51 27.41 -3.99
CA ASP A 500 -14.02 26.77 -2.77
C ASP A 500 -13.04 25.72 -2.20
N HIS A 501 -12.21 25.10 -3.05
CA HIS A 501 -11.27 24.03 -2.68
C HIS A 501 -9.79 24.39 -2.78
N GLU A 502 -9.43 25.66 -3.01
CA GLU A 502 -8.02 26.08 -3.16
C GLU A 502 -7.16 25.78 -1.92
N ARG A 503 -7.79 25.66 -0.75
CA ARG A 503 -7.11 25.41 0.53
C ARG A 503 -6.27 24.13 0.53
N ILE A 504 -6.65 23.10 -0.24
CA ILE A 504 -5.95 21.82 -0.32
C ILE A 504 -4.64 21.90 -1.11
N ILE A 505 -4.51 22.93 -1.96
CA ILE A 505 -3.36 23.10 -2.85
C ILE A 505 -2.19 23.68 -2.07
N PHE A 506 -1.07 22.96 -2.06
CA PHE A 506 0.17 23.37 -1.42
C PHE A 506 1.37 22.91 -2.23
N ASN A 507 2.09 23.87 -2.81
CA ASN A 507 3.27 23.62 -3.63
C ASN A 507 4.60 23.70 -2.85
N GLY A 508 4.57 23.96 -1.54
CA GLY A 508 5.76 24.17 -0.69
C GLY A 508 6.29 22.92 0.01
N ASP A 509 7.19 23.12 0.98
CA ASP A 509 7.78 22.05 1.80
C ASP A 509 6.81 21.55 2.87
N GLY A 510 6.31 20.32 2.68
CA GLY A 510 5.38 19.65 3.59
C GLY A 510 5.98 19.26 4.94
N TYR A 511 7.31 19.28 5.11
CA TYR A 511 7.97 18.98 6.39
C TYR A 511 8.18 20.19 7.28
N SER A 512 7.96 21.40 6.75
CA SER A 512 8.17 22.62 7.52
C SER A 512 7.17 22.73 8.68
N GLU A 513 7.63 23.18 9.85
CA GLU A 513 6.74 23.53 10.97
C GLU A 513 5.77 24.66 10.59
N GLU A 514 6.13 25.47 9.59
CA GLU A 514 5.28 26.52 9.03
C GLU A 514 4.07 25.91 8.31
N TRP A 515 4.26 24.82 7.56
CA TRP A 515 3.17 24.13 6.87
C TRP A 515 2.14 23.58 7.86
N GLU A 516 2.56 22.99 8.97
CA GLU A 516 1.61 22.46 9.97
C GLU A 516 0.68 23.56 10.52
N LYS A 517 1.23 24.72 10.85
CA LYS A 517 0.44 25.88 11.35
C LYS A 517 -0.46 26.46 10.26
N GLU A 518 0.05 26.50 9.04
CA GLU A 518 -0.70 27.01 7.89
C GLU A 518 -1.85 26.08 7.51
N ALA A 519 -1.63 24.77 7.50
CA ALA A 519 -2.64 23.75 7.26
C ALA A 519 -3.77 23.84 8.30
N GLU A 520 -3.44 23.98 9.57
CA GLU A 520 -4.43 24.21 10.64
C GLU A 520 -5.24 25.50 10.39
N ARG A 521 -4.58 26.60 10.01
CA ARG A 521 -5.26 27.87 9.65
C ARG A 521 -6.22 27.71 8.47
N ARG A 522 -5.86 26.88 7.48
CA ARG A 522 -6.67 26.54 6.31
C ARG A 522 -7.80 25.55 6.62
N GLY A 523 -7.80 24.96 7.82
CA GLY A 523 -8.78 23.96 8.23
C GLY A 523 -8.51 22.56 7.64
N LEU A 524 -7.26 22.26 7.28
CA LEU A 524 -6.86 20.92 6.84
C LEU A 524 -6.67 19.99 8.05
N ALA A 525 -7.11 18.75 7.91
CA ALA A 525 -7.04 17.76 8.97
C ALA A 525 -5.62 17.21 9.16
N ASN A 526 -5.26 16.94 10.43
CA ASN A 526 -3.98 16.33 10.79
C ASN A 526 -4.18 15.13 11.73
N HIS A 527 -4.63 14.00 11.18
CA HIS A 527 -4.74 12.74 11.92
C HIS A 527 -3.40 12.02 11.95
N ARG A 528 -2.57 12.39 12.92
CA ARG A 528 -1.19 11.88 13.06
C ARG A 528 -1.14 10.36 13.22
N THR A 529 -2.02 9.79 14.04
CA THR A 529 -2.04 8.35 14.33
C THR A 529 -3.19 7.64 13.64
N THR A 530 -3.05 6.33 13.47
CA THR A 530 -4.14 5.46 12.99
C THR A 530 -5.34 5.53 13.93
N ALA A 531 -5.13 5.59 15.25
CA ALA A 531 -6.22 5.72 16.22
C ALA A 531 -7.05 7.00 15.97
N ASP A 532 -6.40 8.12 15.64
CA ASP A 532 -7.09 9.38 15.33
C ASP A 532 -7.80 9.34 13.96
N ALA A 533 -7.28 8.59 12.99
CA ALA A 533 -7.81 8.56 11.62
C ALA A 533 -8.98 7.58 11.46
N LEU A 534 -9.02 6.47 12.21
CA LEU A 534 -10.04 5.42 12.05
C LEU A 534 -11.50 5.90 12.21
N PRO A 535 -11.85 6.79 13.16
CA PRO A 535 -13.22 7.29 13.30
C PRO A 535 -13.81 7.90 12.03
N CYS A 536 -12.97 8.50 11.18
CA CYS A 536 -13.40 9.15 9.93
C CYS A 536 -14.11 8.19 8.97
N LEU A 537 -13.87 6.87 9.08
CA LEU A 537 -14.55 5.86 8.27
C LEU A 537 -16.06 5.78 8.59
N VAL A 538 -16.44 5.98 9.85
CA VAL A 538 -17.83 5.89 10.34
C VAL A 538 -18.51 7.24 10.55
N ASP A 539 -17.86 8.33 10.12
CA ASP A 539 -18.50 9.64 10.06
C ASP A 539 -19.66 9.61 9.06
N GLN A 540 -20.72 10.38 9.38
CA GLN A 540 -21.92 10.40 8.54
C GLN A 540 -21.60 10.81 7.09
N LYS A 541 -20.68 11.76 6.91
CA LYS A 541 -20.19 12.18 5.59
C LYS A 541 -19.63 11.02 4.76
N SER A 542 -18.85 10.13 5.40
CA SER A 542 -18.26 8.95 4.76
C SER A 542 -19.31 7.88 4.45
N ILE A 543 -20.22 7.63 5.40
CA ILE A 543 -21.33 6.67 5.22
C ILE A 543 -22.22 7.12 4.05
N ASP A 544 -22.60 8.39 4.01
CA ASP A 544 -23.46 8.97 2.96
C ASP A 544 -22.78 8.87 1.59
N LEU A 545 -21.48 9.18 1.51
CA LEU A 545 -20.70 9.03 0.26
C LEU A 545 -20.78 7.60 -0.28
N PHE A 546 -20.50 6.59 0.55
CA PHE A 546 -20.52 5.21 0.07
C PHE A 546 -21.93 4.71 -0.25
N ALA A 547 -22.92 5.10 0.55
CA ALA A 547 -24.31 4.69 0.37
C ALA A 547 -24.91 5.29 -0.92
N GLU A 548 -24.64 6.57 -1.22
CA GLU A 548 -25.13 7.26 -2.43
C GLU A 548 -24.72 6.53 -3.71
N PHE A 549 -23.50 6.00 -3.76
CA PHE A 549 -22.96 5.29 -4.92
C PHE A 549 -23.11 3.76 -4.83
N GLY A 550 -23.73 3.23 -3.77
CA GLY A 550 -23.89 1.79 -3.56
C GLY A 550 -22.56 1.05 -3.45
N VAL A 551 -21.52 1.71 -2.94
CA VAL A 551 -20.16 1.14 -2.80
C VAL A 551 -20.06 0.29 -1.53
N LEU A 552 -20.51 0.86 -0.41
CA LEU A 552 -20.67 0.18 0.86
C LEU A 552 -22.01 0.56 1.50
N THR A 553 -22.63 -0.39 2.19
CA THR A 553 -23.72 -0.10 3.14
C THR A 553 -23.16 0.40 4.47
N GLU A 554 -23.99 1.04 5.31
CA GLU A 554 -23.57 1.46 6.65
C GLU A 554 -23.02 0.29 7.48
N ASP A 555 -23.66 -0.87 7.42
CA ASP A 555 -23.20 -2.08 8.11
C ASP A 555 -21.82 -2.54 7.61
N GLU A 556 -21.58 -2.50 6.29
CA GLU A 556 -20.27 -2.82 5.72
C GLU A 556 -19.19 -1.79 6.13
N VAL A 557 -19.53 -0.50 6.25
CA VAL A 557 -18.63 0.55 6.74
C VAL A 557 -18.25 0.31 8.20
N ARG A 558 -19.24 0.10 9.07
CA ARG A 558 -19.05 -0.16 10.51
C ARG A 558 -18.24 -1.43 10.74
N SER A 559 -18.51 -2.48 9.98
CA SER A 559 -17.72 -3.72 10.00
C SER A 559 -16.24 -3.49 9.71
N ARG A 560 -15.93 -2.74 8.64
CA ARG A 560 -14.55 -2.45 8.25
C ARG A 560 -13.84 -1.60 9.29
N TYR A 561 -14.54 -0.68 9.93
CA TYR A 561 -14.02 0.10 11.06
C TYR A 561 -13.63 -0.80 12.24
N GLU A 562 -14.51 -1.71 12.66
CA GLU A 562 -14.22 -2.68 13.72
C GLU A 562 -13.04 -3.60 13.37
N VAL A 563 -12.98 -4.11 12.13
CA VAL A 563 -11.86 -4.95 11.67
C VAL A 563 -10.54 -4.19 11.69
N LYS A 564 -10.52 -2.92 11.25
CA LYS A 564 -9.31 -2.09 11.27
C LYS A 564 -8.86 -1.79 12.70
N LEU A 565 -9.79 -1.47 13.60
CA LEU A 565 -9.50 -1.27 15.04
C LEU A 565 -8.96 -2.54 15.70
N GLU A 566 -9.60 -3.67 15.46
CA GLU A 566 -9.17 -4.96 15.99
C GLU A 566 -7.76 -5.30 15.49
N LYS A 567 -7.47 -5.08 14.20
CA LYS A 567 -6.15 -5.29 13.61
C LYS A 567 -5.10 -4.39 14.27
N TYR A 568 -5.37 -3.09 14.42
CA TYR A 568 -4.48 -2.14 15.08
C TYR A 568 -4.17 -2.58 16.53
N ASN A 569 -5.22 -2.83 17.32
CA ASN A 569 -5.08 -3.24 18.73
C ASN A 569 -4.34 -4.57 18.89
N LYS A 570 -4.53 -5.52 17.97
CA LYS A 570 -3.81 -6.80 17.95
C LYS A 570 -2.32 -6.63 17.62
N ILE A 571 -1.98 -5.81 16.62
CA ILE A 571 -0.58 -5.52 16.27
C ILE A 571 0.13 -4.89 17.46
N MET A 572 -0.46 -3.84 18.06
CA MET A 572 0.09 -3.21 19.26
C MET A 572 0.29 -4.22 20.39
N ASN A 573 -0.69 -5.09 20.64
CA ASN A 573 -0.56 -6.14 21.66
C ASN A 573 0.58 -7.13 21.37
N ILE A 574 0.82 -7.50 20.10
CA ILE A 574 1.93 -8.38 19.71
C ILE A 574 3.27 -7.68 19.98
N GLU A 575 3.42 -6.42 19.56
CA GLU A 575 4.64 -5.63 19.77
C GLU A 575 4.94 -5.44 21.26
N ILE A 576 3.95 -5.03 22.06
CA ILE A 576 4.09 -4.86 23.52
C ILE A 576 4.54 -6.18 24.18
N ARG A 577 3.94 -7.31 23.80
CA ARG A 577 4.32 -8.64 24.33
C ARG A 577 5.72 -9.04 23.91
N ALA A 578 6.11 -8.76 22.66
CA ALA A 578 7.45 -9.01 22.15
C ALA A 578 8.49 -8.16 22.92
N MET A 579 8.27 -6.85 23.08
CA MET A 579 9.15 -5.97 23.86
C MET A 579 9.33 -6.49 25.29
N LYS A 580 8.23 -6.77 26.00
CA LYS A 580 8.27 -7.29 27.38
C LYS A 580 9.05 -8.61 27.47
N ARG A 581 8.90 -9.49 26.48
CA ARG A 581 9.61 -10.78 26.44
C ARG A 581 11.11 -10.57 26.21
N LEU A 582 11.48 -9.82 25.17
CA LEU A 582 12.87 -9.61 24.77
C LEU A 582 13.66 -8.91 25.87
N VAL A 583 13.09 -7.88 26.50
CA VAL A 583 13.75 -7.18 27.60
C VAL A 583 14.03 -8.11 28.77
N ARG A 584 13.05 -8.95 29.16
CA ARG A 584 13.17 -9.87 30.30
C ARG A 584 14.11 -11.05 30.04
N ARG A 585 14.16 -11.55 28.80
CA ARG A 585 14.85 -12.80 28.47
C ARG A 585 16.22 -12.60 27.83
N ASP A 586 16.39 -11.50 27.11
CA ASP A 586 17.56 -11.28 26.26
C ASP A 586 18.37 -10.07 26.75
N TYR A 587 17.79 -8.86 26.73
CA TYR A 587 18.53 -7.62 27.00
C TYR A 587 18.95 -7.43 28.46
N LEU A 588 18.01 -7.45 29.43
CA LEU A 588 18.39 -7.28 30.85
C LEU A 588 19.38 -8.35 31.33
N PRO A 589 19.20 -9.65 31.00
CA PRO A 589 20.20 -10.66 31.35
C PRO A 589 21.57 -10.39 30.72
N ALA A 590 21.65 -9.97 29.46
CA ALA A 590 22.90 -9.61 28.81
C ALA A 590 23.61 -8.43 29.51
N ILE A 591 22.87 -7.34 29.74
CA ILE A 591 23.37 -6.13 30.41
C ILE A 591 23.88 -6.47 31.82
N ASN A 592 23.10 -7.21 32.60
CA ASN A 592 23.46 -7.58 33.97
C ASN A 592 24.68 -8.50 34.04
N ARG A 593 24.80 -9.48 33.12
CA ARG A 593 26.00 -10.33 33.04
C ARG A 593 27.25 -9.50 32.73
N TYR A 594 27.14 -8.54 31.81
CA TYR A 594 28.26 -7.68 31.46
C TYR A 594 28.63 -6.72 32.61
N ALA A 595 27.65 -6.13 33.29
CA ALA A 595 27.87 -5.32 34.48
C ALA A 595 28.60 -6.12 35.58
N ALA A 596 28.18 -7.36 35.84
CA ALA A 596 28.87 -8.24 36.80
C ALA A 596 30.31 -8.56 36.38
N LYS A 597 30.55 -8.79 35.08
CA LYS A 597 31.90 -8.99 34.52
C LYS A 597 32.79 -7.77 34.78
N LEU A 598 32.29 -6.55 34.56
CA LEU A 598 33.02 -5.32 34.83
C LEU A 598 33.31 -5.11 36.32
N ALA A 599 32.33 -5.35 37.19
CA ALA A 599 32.51 -5.24 38.64
C ALA A 599 33.61 -6.20 39.17
N ASN A 600 33.61 -7.44 38.68
CA ASN A 600 34.66 -8.42 38.99
C ASN A 600 36.03 -8.00 38.44
N GLY A 601 36.05 -7.43 37.23
CA GLY A 601 37.26 -6.88 36.61
C GLY A 601 37.88 -5.74 37.43
N ILE A 602 37.07 -4.76 37.84
CA ILE A 602 37.50 -3.63 38.69
C ILE A 602 38.10 -4.15 40.00
N THR A 603 37.42 -5.09 40.65
CA THR A 603 37.89 -5.70 41.91
C THR A 603 39.22 -6.42 41.71
N SER A 604 39.34 -7.22 40.67
CA SER A 604 40.56 -7.97 40.35
C SER A 604 41.74 -7.05 40.08
N ILE A 605 41.54 -5.96 39.32
CA ILE A 605 42.58 -4.98 39.03
C ILE A 605 43.01 -4.25 40.31
N LYS A 606 42.06 -3.81 41.14
CA LYS A 606 42.38 -3.12 42.41
C LYS A 606 43.10 -4.02 43.41
N ASN A 607 42.85 -5.32 43.39
CA ASN A 607 43.57 -6.26 44.26
C ASN A 607 45.04 -6.43 43.85
N VAL A 608 45.36 -6.35 42.55
CA VAL A 608 46.74 -6.48 42.03
C VAL A 608 47.46 -5.14 41.98
N LEU A 609 46.74 -4.07 41.67
CA LEU A 609 47.24 -2.71 41.52
C LEU A 609 46.32 -1.73 42.26
N PRO A 610 46.49 -1.55 43.59
CA PRO A 610 45.62 -0.70 44.40
C PRO A 610 45.51 0.75 43.91
N GLU A 611 46.62 1.32 43.44
CA GLU A 611 46.72 2.69 42.91
C GLU A 611 46.35 2.80 41.41
N GLY A 612 45.95 1.69 40.77
CA GLY A 612 45.59 1.69 39.35
C GLY A 612 44.33 2.52 39.08
N ASP A 613 44.36 3.35 38.04
CA ASP A 613 43.17 4.11 37.64
C ASP A 613 42.14 3.17 37.00
N THR A 614 40.95 3.13 37.61
CA THR A 614 39.80 2.30 37.17
C THR A 614 38.57 3.16 36.91
N SER A 615 38.73 4.49 36.86
CA SER A 615 37.66 5.48 36.70
C SER A 615 36.77 5.18 35.49
N PHE A 616 37.38 4.91 34.33
CA PHE A 616 36.66 4.54 33.10
C PHE A 616 35.74 3.32 33.27
N MET A 617 36.22 2.26 33.93
CA MET A 617 35.40 1.05 34.16
C MET A 617 34.28 1.31 35.17
N LYS A 618 34.52 2.15 36.17
CA LYS A 618 33.51 2.55 37.15
C LYS A 618 32.39 3.37 36.51
N ASP A 619 32.73 4.38 35.70
CA ASP A 619 31.76 5.17 34.94
C ASP A 619 30.91 4.27 34.02
N LYS A 620 31.56 3.34 33.33
CA LYS A 620 30.88 2.35 32.49
C LYS A 620 29.90 1.47 33.29
N LEU A 621 30.32 0.98 34.45
CA LEU A 621 29.48 0.19 35.34
C LEU A 621 28.30 1.00 35.89
N GLU A 622 28.52 2.24 36.30
CA GLU A 622 27.48 3.16 36.77
C GLU A 622 26.41 3.38 35.70
N LYS A 623 26.82 3.60 34.44
CA LYS A 623 25.89 3.72 33.30
C LYS A 623 25.09 2.45 33.05
N LEU A 624 25.72 1.27 33.12
CA LEU A 624 25.02 -0.01 32.94
C LEU A 624 24.00 -0.28 34.05
N VAL A 625 24.36 -0.01 35.31
CA VAL A 625 23.46 -0.21 36.45
C VAL A 625 22.29 0.78 36.38
N ALA A 626 22.57 2.05 36.07
CA ALA A 626 21.53 3.06 35.89
C ALA A 626 20.60 2.73 34.70
N GLY A 627 21.17 2.31 33.57
CA GLY A 627 20.42 1.90 32.39
C GLY A 627 19.55 0.66 32.64
N ALA A 628 20.08 -0.36 33.31
CA ALA A 628 19.30 -1.54 33.70
C ALA A 628 18.14 -1.18 34.64
N ALA A 629 18.35 -0.25 35.59
CA ALA A 629 17.29 0.25 36.45
C ALA A 629 16.23 1.02 35.66
N GLU A 630 16.64 1.82 34.67
CA GLU A 630 15.70 2.55 33.81
C GLU A 630 14.85 1.59 32.95
N ILE A 631 15.52 0.64 32.29
CA ILE A 631 14.87 -0.38 31.47
C ILE A 631 13.83 -1.13 32.31
N ASN A 632 14.17 -1.51 33.55
CA ASN A 632 13.23 -2.18 34.45
C ASN A 632 12.04 -1.28 34.83
N ARG A 633 12.27 0.02 35.09
CA ARG A 633 11.21 0.98 35.41
C ARG A 633 10.24 1.14 34.24
N GLN A 634 10.74 1.34 33.01
CA GLN A 634 9.88 1.47 31.83
C GLN A 634 9.17 0.15 31.49
N LEU A 635 9.83 -0.99 31.70
CA LEU A 635 9.22 -2.31 31.51
C LEU A 635 8.04 -2.55 32.45
N GLU A 636 8.15 -2.17 33.72
CA GLU A 636 7.04 -2.33 34.68
C GLU A 636 5.90 -1.34 34.37
N LYS A 637 6.21 -0.10 33.96
CA LYS A 637 5.19 0.84 33.47
C LYS A 637 4.46 0.30 32.24
N LEU A 638 5.19 -0.24 31.26
CA LEU A 638 4.61 -0.90 30.08
C LEU A 638 3.79 -2.12 30.48
N HIS A 639 4.22 -2.86 31.50
CA HIS A 639 3.49 -4.01 32.02
C HIS A 639 2.12 -3.58 32.56
N GLU A 640 2.07 -2.59 33.45
CA GLU A 640 0.83 -2.06 34.04
C GLU A 640 -0.14 -1.53 32.97
N LEU A 641 0.33 -0.67 32.07
CA LEU A 641 -0.50 -0.10 31.00
C LEU A 641 -1.01 -1.18 30.04
N HIS A 642 -0.19 -2.19 29.74
CA HIS A 642 -0.61 -3.31 28.90
C HIS A 642 -1.77 -4.09 29.52
N TYR A 643 -1.72 -4.41 30.82
CA TYR A 643 -2.84 -5.09 31.46
C TYR A 643 -4.08 -4.22 31.54
N ALA A 644 -3.92 -2.92 31.85
CA ALA A 644 -5.03 -1.99 31.84
C ALA A 644 -5.69 -1.89 30.45
N SER A 645 -4.93 -1.91 29.36
CA SER A 645 -5.50 -1.85 28.01
C SER A 645 -6.25 -3.12 27.59
N LEU A 646 -5.95 -4.28 28.18
CA LEU A 646 -6.70 -5.52 27.95
C LEU A 646 -8.11 -5.48 28.57
N GLU A 647 -8.30 -4.69 29.63
CA GLU A 647 -9.60 -4.53 30.31
C GLU A 647 -10.51 -3.51 29.60
N VAL A 648 -9.99 -2.76 28.62
CA VAL A 648 -10.79 -1.81 27.83
C VAL A 648 -11.57 -2.57 26.74
N ALA A 649 -12.89 -2.69 26.94
CA ALA A 649 -13.79 -3.38 26.01
C ALA A 649 -14.01 -2.61 24.69
N ASP A 650 -14.08 -1.28 24.76
CA ASP A 650 -14.26 -0.39 23.61
C ASP A 650 -12.98 -0.34 22.76
N GLN A 651 -13.07 -0.78 21.50
CA GLN A 651 -11.91 -0.91 20.64
C GLN A 651 -11.26 0.44 20.30
N GLN A 652 -12.05 1.50 20.13
CA GLN A 652 -11.53 2.84 19.83
C GLN A 652 -10.81 3.43 21.04
N LYS A 653 -11.41 3.37 22.24
CA LYS A 653 -10.74 3.82 23.48
C LYS A 653 -9.45 3.06 23.74
N ARG A 654 -9.42 1.77 23.43
CA ARG A 654 -8.21 0.96 23.52
C ARG A 654 -7.17 1.39 22.49
N ALA A 655 -7.57 1.72 21.26
CA ALA A 655 -6.67 2.27 20.25
C ALA A 655 -6.09 3.62 20.69
N ASP A 656 -6.91 4.51 21.24
CA ASP A 656 -6.47 5.81 21.78
C ASP A 656 -5.47 5.63 22.93
N MET A 657 -5.73 4.69 23.86
CA MET A 657 -4.81 4.36 24.96
C MET A 657 -3.48 3.80 24.43
N ASN A 658 -3.53 2.92 23.42
CA ASN A 658 -2.33 2.41 22.77
C ASN A 658 -1.50 3.57 22.19
N ALA A 659 -2.14 4.46 21.42
CA ALA A 659 -1.48 5.56 20.73
C ALA A 659 -0.91 6.63 21.69
N ARG A 660 -1.69 7.05 22.69
CA ARG A 660 -1.38 8.24 23.52
C ARG A 660 -0.65 7.91 24.82
N GLU A 661 -0.79 6.70 25.33
CA GLU A 661 -0.22 6.31 26.64
C GLU A 661 0.84 5.22 26.52
N ILE A 662 0.62 4.19 25.69
CA ILE A 662 1.51 3.03 25.61
C ILE A 662 2.70 3.27 24.67
N ILE A 663 2.48 3.78 23.45
CA ILE A 663 3.58 4.05 22.49
C ILE A 663 4.68 4.93 23.11
N PRO A 664 4.39 6.05 23.81
CA PRO A 664 5.43 6.84 24.46
C PRO A 664 6.28 6.05 25.49
N VAL A 665 5.70 5.05 26.15
CA VAL A 665 6.43 4.17 27.08
C VAL A 665 7.23 3.12 26.33
N MET A 666 6.73 2.60 25.20
CA MET A 666 7.50 1.74 24.30
C MET A 666 8.73 2.48 23.77
N ASP A 667 8.59 3.73 23.33
CA ASP A 667 9.69 4.57 22.85
C ASP A 667 10.73 4.85 23.95
N ALA A 668 10.27 5.17 25.16
CA ALA A 668 11.16 5.36 26.31
C ALA A 668 11.91 4.06 26.70
N LEU A 669 11.22 2.92 26.68
CA LEU A 669 11.83 1.61 26.93
C LEU A 669 12.87 1.28 25.86
N ARG A 670 12.55 1.54 24.59
CA ARG A 670 13.46 1.39 23.47
C ARG A 670 14.71 2.24 23.66
N ALA A 671 14.55 3.54 23.88
CA ALA A 671 15.68 4.46 24.05
C ALA A 671 16.61 4.02 25.20
N ALA A 672 16.06 3.49 26.30
CA ALA A 672 16.84 2.99 27.42
C ALA A 672 17.64 1.72 27.06
N VAL A 673 17.08 0.81 26.26
CA VAL A 673 17.78 -0.40 25.79
C VAL A 673 18.84 -0.04 24.74
N ASP A 674 18.50 0.79 23.77
CA ASP A 674 19.39 1.20 22.67
C ASP A 674 20.64 1.94 23.23
N ALA A 675 20.47 2.76 24.27
CA ALA A 675 21.58 3.40 24.97
C ALA A 675 22.57 2.41 25.61
N MET A 676 22.15 1.17 25.91
CA MET A 676 23.04 0.14 26.44
C MET A 676 23.82 -0.59 25.34
N GLU A 677 23.35 -0.61 24.09
CA GLU A 677 24.02 -1.28 22.97
C GLU A 677 25.44 -0.76 22.76
N ILE A 678 25.63 0.56 22.83
CA ILE A 678 26.95 1.21 22.65
C ILE A 678 27.88 1.06 23.87
N ILE A 679 27.36 0.54 24.99
CA ILE A 679 28.11 0.36 26.23
C ILE A 679 28.49 -1.11 26.40
N VAL A 680 27.56 -2.04 26.16
CA VAL A 680 27.79 -3.48 26.30
C VAL A 680 28.81 -3.96 25.26
N GLU A 681 29.68 -4.90 25.64
CA GLU A 681 30.63 -5.49 24.67
C GLU A 681 29.89 -6.28 23.59
N ARG A 682 30.41 -6.28 22.35
CA ARG A 682 29.76 -6.90 21.19
C ARG A 682 29.36 -8.35 21.44
N GLU A 683 30.24 -9.15 22.04
CA GLU A 683 30.02 -10.58 22.30
C GLU A 683 28.95 -10.84 23.36
N ALA A 684 28.63 -9.85 24.20
CA ALA A 684 27.60 -9.96 25.22
C ALA A 684 26.22 -9.48 24.72
N TRP A 685 26.16 -8.72 23.63
CA TRP A 685 24.90 -8.23 23.08
C TRP A 685 24.10 -9.38 22.45
N PRO A 686 22.78 -9.50 22.74
CA PRO A 686 22.04 -10.72 22.44
C PRO A 686 21.59 -10.86 20.98
N VAL A 687 21.66 -9.79 20.19
CA VAL A 687 21.12 -9.75 18.83
C VAL A 687 22.06 -9.03 17.85
N PRO A 688 21.95 -9.28 16.53
CA PRO A 688 22.66 -8.48 15.54
C PRO A 688 22.27 -7.00 15.59
N THR A 689 23.29 -6.14 15.54
CA THR A 689 23.18 -4.68 15.47
C THR A 689 22.74 -4.24 14.07
N TYR A 690 22.23 -3.01 13.93
CA TYR A 690 21.85 -2.48 12.60
C TYR A 690 23.05 -2.44 11.63
N ASN A 691 24.26 -2.18 12.13
CA ASN A 691 25.46 -2.20 11.30
C ASN A 691 25.73 -3.58 10.68
N GLU A 692 25.43 -4.66 11.41
CA GLU A 692 25.58 -6.02 10.91
C GLU A 692 24.48 -6.38 9.91
N ILE A 693 23.23 -5.99 10.20
CA ILE A 693 22.05 -6.32 9.38
C ILE A 693 22.02 -5.55 8.06
N LEU A 694 22.43 -4.27 8.03
CA LEU A 694 22.27 -3.41 6.87
C LEU A 694 23.48 -3.46 5.91
N PHE A 695 24.68 -3.70 6.44
CA PHE A 695 25.93 -3.66 5.69
C PHE A 695 26.60 -5.04 5.54
N TYR A 696 25.82 -6.11 5.58
CA TYR A 696 26.33 -7.47 5.41
C TYR A 696 27.13 -7.66 4.11
N ALA A 697 28.21 -8.44 4.20
CA ALA A 697 29.13 -8.74 3.10
C ALA A 697 28.59 -9.82 2.17
#